data_AF-A0A178EWL9-F1
#
_entry.id   AF-A0A178EWL9-F1
#
_cell.length_a   1.000
_cell.length_b   1.000
_cell.length_c   1.000
_cell.angle_alpha   90.00
_cell.angle_beta   90.00
_cell.angle_gamma   90.00
#
_symmetry.space_group_name_H-M   'P 1'
#
loop_
_entity.id
_entity.type
_entity.pdbx_description
1 polymer ?
#
loop_
_entity_poly.entity_id
_entity_poly.type
_entity_poly.pdbx_seq_one_letter_code
_entity_poly.pdbx_strand_id
1 'polypeptide(L)'
;MPLSEGDSHQQLHRPAPSQGPQTKKRRKKQRSAAAAANQAALKLPALLREFLRRPREGNAGSESSGRLLFPRGTMPKARSAASRAHGGSSQGHQQGRRAADVFLLLLALRIANALLVRTFFQPDEFFQSLEPAWGIAFGRDSGAWITWEWEHRLRSSIHLYIFAAVYKAVDAVANVLQLSPLLRGDLLIAGPKVVQGIISAVGDYYTWNLGRRIYNGRPESTWIWSLRGRWPLVTTRDVTSLRICLILASLACVLRPTNTIIWFCLAANLVYITLRQSQTSRPSWTKSLEPLIILLRECILCGSSILAISVLADRAYYGTWTLPPFRFLYFNVVQSLAVFYGRNDWHYYLSQGYPLLLITALPFAFIGMFQSLFMASEQSCSTSLAAAVRRQLSLACIAMPAILSLVPHKEVRFIYPLLPCLHIIAAAPVSNFFTPSISSASGSYTPRRLLLIFLVLVNVTIAAYTTIIHASGVIDVLGYLRVQQDTHYQYEPSRGLTAGFLMPCHSTPWRSHLVSPHIRAWALGCEPPVNLSPEEKATYVDEADQFYNNPSEFLSQHMASTGIISKHFSSASTHKHDWPDYLIFFSHLEPTLKQDVRSSSSYAECYRTFNTAWHDDARRKGDVIVWCRDPKIQSDWRTSQIRKTMPKSEKPSSQQQKQQQQQRSFDRIIDVLAREQDSVAQPQSDSSWVPWWSSSSSSPETKKTQDIFSSFQTSFSLPSLSSPFSSWSLSKRRSQQWNWPWQRRRKAPIFQLKDNIVSMYQRMTARRQATNAQRDLWS
;
A
#
# COMPACT_ATOMS: atom_id res chain seq x y z
N MET A 1 24.89 -35.37 -34.55
CA MET A 1 24.81 -36.58 -33.69
C MET A 1 24.03 -36.22 -32.43
N PRO A 2 22.81 -36.74 -32.29
CA PRO A 2 21.92 -36.49 -31.15
C PRO A 2 21.75 -37.75 -30.26
N LEU A 3 21.38 -37.55 -28.99
CA LEU A 3 20.72 -38.50 -28.08
C LEU A 3 19.77 -37.62 -27.23
N SER A 4 18.43 -37.63 -27.34
CA SER A 4 17.42 -38.70 -27.22
C SER A 4 17.35 -39.33 -25.82
N GLU A 5 16.27 -38.99 -25.09
CA GLU A 5 15.45 -39.77 -24.13
C GLU A 5 14.79 -38.73 -23.20
N GLY A 6 13.47 -38.56 -23.07
CA GLY A 6 12.36 -39.49 -23.30
C GLY A 6 11.93 -40.06 -21.95
N ASP A 7 11.01 -39.41 -21.23
CA ASP A 7 10.03 -40.18 -20.46
C ASP A 7 8.78 -39.38 -20.05
N SER A 8 7.67 -40.04 -20.32
CA SER A 8 6.28 -39.63 -20.19
C SER A 8 5.67 -40.18 -18.90
N HIS A 9 4.90 -39.36 -18.17
CA HIS A 9 3.96 -39.86 -17.17
C HIS A 9 2.56 -39.30 -17.39
N GLN A 10 1.68 -40.20 -17.83
CA GLN A 10 0.22 -40.09 -17.78
C GLN A 10 -0.26 -39.96 -16.33
N GLN A 11 -1.16 -39.02 -16.05
CA GLN A 11 -2.10 -39.15 -14.93
C GLN A 11 -3.51 -38.72 -15.34
N LEU A 12 -4.42 -39.67 -15.13
CA LEU A 12 -5.85 -39.65 -15.41
C LEU A 12 -6.61 -38.51 -14.72
N HIS A 13 -7.60 -38.02 -15.47
CA HIS A 13 -8.73 -37.21 -15.05
C HIS A 13 -9.43 -37.71 -13.77
N ARG A 14 -9.72 -36.77 -12.86
CA ARG A 14 -10.85 -36.85 -11.91
C ARG A 14 -11.70 -35.59 -12.01
N PRO A 15 -13.04 -35.70 -12.09
CA PRO A 15 -13.91 -34.52 -12.12
C PRO A 15 -14.03 -33.89 -10.74
N ALA A 16 -13.82 -32.57 -10.67
CA ALA A 16 -14.00 -31.77 -9.47
C ALA A 16 -15.49 -31.42 -9.23
N PRO A 17 -15.92 -31.23 -7.97
CA PRO A 17 -17.33 -31.21 -7.60
C PRO A 17 -18.00 -29.84 -7.83
N SER A 18 -19.28 -29.91 -8.21
CA SER A 18 -20.21 -28.79 -8.31
C SER A 18 -20.31 -27.98 -7.01
N GLN A 19 -20.12 -26.66 -7.06
CA GLN A 19 -20.49 -25.75 -5.97
C GLN A 19 -21.16 -24.45 -6.47
N GLY A 20 -22.45 -24.32 -6.21
CA GLY A 20 -23.07 -23.04 -5.81
C GLY A 20 -23.42 -23.09 -4.31
N PRO A 21 -23.92 -22.02 -3.65
CA PRO A 21 -23.90 -20.60 -3.96
C PRO A 21 -23.20 -19.81 -2.80
N GLN A 22 -21.93 -19.40 -2.96
CA GLN A 22 -21.22 -18.60 -1.94
C GLN A 22 -21.48 -17.06 -2.01
N THR A 23 -22.18 -16.59 -3.05
CA THR A 23 -22.39 -15.16 -3.33
C THR A 23 -23.40 -14.46 -2.38
N LYS A 24 -24.30 -15.20 -1.72
CA LYS A 24 -25.20 -14.62 -0.70
C LYS A 24 -24.53 -14.43 0.67
N LYS A 25 -23.54 -15.27 1.03
CA LYS A 25 -22.77 -15.09 2.27
C LYS A 25 -21.81 -13.90 2.18
N ARG A 26 -21.23 -13.62 1.01
CA ARG A 26 -20.28 -12.51 0.78
C ARG A 26 -20.94 -11.12 0.89
N ARG A 27 -22.17 -10.95 0.37
CA ARG A 27 -22.97 -9.70 0.54
C ARG A 27 -23.47 -9.47 1.97
N LYS A 28 -23.76 -10.54 2.73
CA LYS A 28 -24.14 -10.44 4.15
C LYS A 28 -22.93 -10.12 5.04
N LYS A 29 -21.74 -10.62 4.69
CA LYS A 29 -20.45 -10.36 5.38
C LYS A 29 -19.90 -8.94 5.12
N GLN A 30 -20.10 -8.38 3.92
CA GLN A 30 -19.75 -6.98 3.61
C GLN A 30 -20.69 -5.97 4.31
N ARG A 31 -21.99 -6.26 4.39
CA ARG A 31 -22.93 -5.44 5.18
C ARG A 31 -22.67 -5.53 6.69
N SER A 32 -22.25 -6.69 7.20
CA SER A 32 -21.87 -6.83 8.61
C SER A 32 -20.54 -6.15 8.93
N ALA A 33 -19.58 -6.11 7.99
CA ALA A 33 -18.31 -5.39 8.16
C ALA A 33 -18.49 -3.87 8.14
N ALA A 34 -19.35 -3.34 7.26
CA ALA A 34 -19.72 -1.92 7.25
C ALA A 34 -20.52 -1.51 8.51
N ALA A 35 -21.40 -2.38 9.00
CA ALA A 35 -22.11 -2.17 10.27
C ALA A 35 -21.17 -2.24 11.49
N ALA A 36 -20.17 -3.14 11.47
CA ALA A 36 -19.15 -3.25 12.51
C ALA A 36 -18.19 -2.03 12.51
N ALA A 37 -17.84 -1.50 11.34
CA ALA A 37 -17.06 -0.26 11.21
C ALA A 37 -17.82 0.97 11.74
N ASN A 38 -19.13 1.08 11.46
CA ASN A 38 -19.97 2.13 12.04
C ASN A 38 -20.16 1.96 13.57
N GLN A 39 -20.26 0.72 14.07
CA GLN A 39 -20.30 0.48 15.52
C GLN A 39 -18.94 0.74 16.21
N ALA A 40 -17.81 0.55 15.53
CA ALA A 40 -16.49 0.91 16.05
C ALA A 40 -16.30 2.43 16.09
N ALA A 41 -16.77 3.16 15.07
CA ALA A 41 -16.76 4.63 15.04
C ALA A 41 -17.62 5.26 16.15
N LEU A 42 -18.75 4.63 16.50
CA LEU A 42 -19.61 5.05 17.62
C LEU A 42 -19.02 4.75 19.00
N LYS A 43 -18.08 3.81 19.13
CA LYS A 43 -17.42 3.42 20.40
C LYS A 43 -16.13 4.19 20.69
N LEU A 44 -15.56 4.86 19.69
CA LEU A 44 -14.33 5.66 19.84
C LEU A 44 -14.44 6.78 20.91
N PRO A 45 -15.57 7.50 21.06
CA PRO A 45 -15.72 8.52 22.11
C PRO A 45 -15.90 7.95 23.53
N ALA A 46 -16.31 6.68 23.65
CA ALA A 46 -16.43 5.99 24.94
C ALA A 46 -15.07 5.45 25.39
N LEU A 47 -14.30 4.86 24.46
CA LEU A 47 -12.91 4.46 24.72
C LEU A 47 -11.99 5.64 25.02
N LEU A 48 -12.19 6.80 24.36
CA LEU A 48 -11.46 8.03 24.67
C LEU A 48 -11.80 8.56 26.08
N ARG A 49 -13.06 8.41 26.53
CA ARG A 49 -13.51 8.80 27.87
C ARG A 49 -12.96 7.88 28.97
N GLU A 50 -12.87 6.59 28.71
CA GLU A 50 -12.23 5.61 29.61
C GLU A 50 -10.72 5.88 29.74
N PHE A 51 -10.06 6.26 28.62
CA PHE A 51 -8.61 6.52 28.56
C PHE A 51 -8.19 7.86 29.20
N LEU A 52 -9.12 8.82 29.33
CA LEU A 52 -8.88 10.14 29.93
C LEU A 52 -9.21 10.23 31.43
N ARG A 53 -9.76 9.17 32.03
CA ARG A 53 -10.10 9.15 33.46
C ARG A 53 -8.86 8.83 34.31
N ARG A 54 -8.20 9.85 34.86
CA ARG A 54 -7.28 9.66 36.00
C ARG A 54 -8.07 9.35 37.28
N PRO A 55 -7.53 8.55 38.23
CA PRO A 55 -8.12 8.43 39.56
C PRO A 55 -8.00 9.76 40.30
N ARG A 56 -9.11 10.24 40.87
CA ARG A 56 -9.11 11.31 41.88
C ARG A 56 -8.60 10.71 43.20
N GLU A 57 -7.41 11.09 43.64
CA GLU A 57 -7.09 11.07 45.07
C GLU A 57 -7.79 12.26 45.71
N GLY A 58 -8.77 11.98 46.55
CA GLY A 58 -9.46 12.99 47.34
C GLY A 58 -8.63 13.34 48.57
N ASN A 59 -8.22 14.60 48.68
CA ASN A 59 -7.98 15.22 49.97
C ASN A 59 -9.00 16.35 50.10
N ALA A 60 -9.99 16.12 50.96
CA ALA A 60 -10.85 17.15 51.49
C ALA A 60 -10.10 17.88 52.62
N GLY A 61 -10.17 19.20 52.63
CA GLY A 61 -9.66 20.05 53.70
C GLY A 61 -10.02 21.50 53.40
N SER A 62 -11.08 21.98 54.05
CA SER A 62 -11.62 23.34 53.95
C SER A 62 -10.65 24.38 54.52
N GLU A 63 -10.58 25.54 53.88
CA GLU A 63 -10.08 26.77 54.47
C GLU A 63 -11.17 27.42 55.35
N SER A 64 -10.84 27.74 56.59
CA SER A 64 -11.42 28.87 57.30
C SER A 64 -10.38 29.50 58.25
N SER A 65 -10.39 30.83 58.25
CA SER A 65 -9.45 31.75 58.90
C SER A 65 -9.42 31.67 60.43
N GLY A 66 -8.27 31.98 61.05
CA GLY A 66 -8.21 32.30 62.49
C GLY A 66 -6.80 32.42 63.08
N ARG A 67 -6.56 33.55 63.76
CA ARG A 67 -5.31 34.05 64.39
C ARG A 67 -4.67 33.15 65.47
N LEU A 68 -3.34 33.33 65.61
CA LEU A 68 -2.49 33.40 66.82
C LEU A 68 -2.62 32.33 67.93
N LEU A 69 -1.54 31.58 68.18
CA LEU A 69 -0.77 31.50 69.46
C LEU A 69 0.11 30.23 69.50
N PHE A 70 1.38 30.41 69.88
CA PHE A 70 2.26 29.34 70.37
C PHE A 70 1.77 28.86 71.75
N PRO A 71 1.91 27.56 72.13
CA PRO A 71 3.15 27.15 72.81
C PRO A 71 3.65 25.71 72.54
N ARG A 72 4.94 25.55 72.88
CA ARG A 72 5.76 24.35 73.11
C ARG A 72 5.01 23.06 73.52
N GLY A 73 5.49 21.94 72.98
CA GLY A 73 5.62 20.70 73.77
C GLY A 73 5.51 19.39 72.98
N THR A 74 6.56 18.57 73.11
CA THR A 74 6.61 17.10 72.94
C THR A 74 6.79 16.51 71.53
N MET A 75 7.98 15.93 71.31
CA MET A 75 8.23 14.94 70.26
C MET A 75 7.47 13.64 70.55
N PRO A 76 7.13 12.87 69.50
CA PRO A 76 7.35 11.44 69.56
C PRO A 76 8.11 10.90 68.35
N LYS A 77 9.24 10.26 68.69
CA LYS A 77 9.83 9.04 68.15
C LYS A 77 9.53 8.65 66.69
N ALA A 78 10.64 8.58 65.95
CA ALA A 78 10.82 7.86 64.69
C ALA A 78 10.09 6.50 64.66
N ARG A 79 9.27 6.30 63.62
CA ARG A 79 8.83 4.98 63.16
C ARG A 79 9.09 4.85 61.67
N SER A 80 10.07 4.01 61.37
CA SER A 80 10.05 3.03 60.28
C SER A 80 9.92 3.57 58.84
N ALA A 81 11.09 3.83 58.25
CA ALA A 81 11.32 3.74 56.82
C ALA A 81 11.21 2.27 56.34
N ALA A 82 9.99 1.80 56.08
CA ALA A 82 9.74 0.51 55.44
C ALA A 82 8.37 0.51 54.74
N SER A 83 8.20 1.32 53.67
CA SER A 83 7.03 1.17 52.77
C SER A 83 7.26 1.63 51.32
N ARG A 84 8.45 2.11 50.94
CA ARG A 84 8.73 2.59 49.57
C ARG A 84 9.20 1.55 48.56
N ALA A 85 9.26 0.25 48.90
CA ALA A 85 9.84 -0.76 48.02
C ALA A 85 8.84 -1.48 47.08
N HIS A 86 7.52 -1.35 47.28
CA HIS A 86 6.52 -2.09 46.47
C HIS A 86 5.76 -1.27 45.41
N GLY A 87 6.05 0.02 45.24
CA GLY A 87 5.41 0.87 44.21
C GLY A 87 6.06 0.87 42.83
N GLY A 88 7.31 0.42 42.71
CA GLY A 88 8.11 0.58 41.48
C GLY A 88 7.79 -0.41 40.35
N SER A 89 7.48 -1.67 40.67
CA SER A 89 7.23 -2.72 39.67
C SER A 89 5.90 -2.55 38.94
N SER A 90 4.87 -2.06 39.65
CA SER A 90 3.53 -1.83 39.07
C SER A 90 3.51 -0.64 38.09
N GLN A 91 4.20 0.47 38.41
CA GLN A 91 4.29 1.63 37.52
C GLN A 91 5.12 1.34 36.25
N GLY A 92 6.21 0.59 36.36
CA GLY A 92 7.02 0.16 35.21
C GLY A 92 6.22 -0.72 34.25
N HIS A 93 5.48 -1.69 34.79
CA HIS A 93 4.62 -2.56 33.97
C HIS A 93 3.45 -1.81 33.31
N GLN A 94 2.79 -0.88 34.01
CA GLN A 94 1.72 -0.06 33.42
C GLN A 94 2.24 0.85 32.30
N GLN A 95 3.45 1.38 32.43
CA GLN A 95 4.04 2.24 31.41
C GLN A 95 4.54 1.46 30.19
N GLY A 96 5.10 0.27 30.40
CA GLY A 96 5.46 -0.65 29.31
C GLY A 96 4.24 -1.08 28.51
N ARG A 97 3.13 -1.43 29.19
CA ARG A 97 1.84 -1.76 28.53
C ARG A 97 1.32 -0.59 27.69
N ARG A 98 1.30 0.63 28.24
CA ARG A 98 0.83 1.82 27.51
C ARG A 98 1.65 2.12 26.25
N ALA A 99 2.96 1.89 26.27
CA ALA A 99 3.81 2.08 25.10
C ALA A 99 3.53 1.03 24.01
N ALA A 100 3.34 -0.24 24.41
CA ALA A 100 2.95 -1.30 23.48
C ALA A 100 1.57 -1.03 22.86
N ASP A 101 0.60 -0.58 23.65
CA ASP A 101 -0.75 -0.24 23.16
C ASP A 101 -0.72 0.86 22.09
N VAL A 102 0.10 1.90 22.31
CA VAL A 102 0.27 2.99 21.33
C VAL A 102 0.93 2.48 20.06
N PHE A 103 1.97 1.65 20.16
CA PHE A 103 2.61 1.06 18.99
C PHE A 103 1.64 0.19 18.18
N LEU A 104 0.89 -0.69 18.85
CA LEU A 104 -0.10 -1.56 18.18
C LEU A 104 -1.22 -0.76 17.52
N LEU A 105 -1.66 0.34 18.14
CA LEU A 105 -2.64 1.25 17.55
C LEU A 105 -2.09 1.91 16.28
N LEU A 106 -0.87 2.46 16.32
CA LEU A 106 -0.21 3.08 15.17
C LEU A 106 0.02 2.06 14.05
N LEU A 107 0.44 0.85 14.40
CA LEU A 107 0.64 -0.25 13.46
C LEU A 107 -0.68 -0.62 12.76
N ALA A 108 -1.75 -0.83 13.53
CA ALA A 108 -3.07 -1.14 12.98
C ALA A 108 -3.57 0.00 12.08
N LEU A 109 -3.40 1.25 12.50
CA LEU A 109 -3.79 2.43 11.73
C LEU A 109 -3.01 2.54 10.42
N ARG A 110 -1.68 2.35 10.43
CA ARG A 110 -0.85 2.46 9.22
C ARG A 110 -1.05 1.31 8.25
N ILE A 111 -1.26 0.09 8.74
CA ILE A 111 -1.62 -1.05 7.89
C ILE A 111 -3.00 -0.83 7.27
N ALA A 112 -3.99 -0.42 8.07
CA ALA A 112 -5.32 -0.11 7.55
C ALA A 112 -5.26 1.01 6.51
N ASN A 113 -4.52 2.09 6.78
CA ASN A 113 -4.32 3.18 5.82
C ASN A 113 -3.71 2.64 4.52
N ALA A 114 -2.58 1.94 4.58
CA ALA A 114 -1.88 1.42 3.40
C ALA A 114 -2.76 0.49 2.55
N LEU A 115 -3.57 -0.37 3.18
CA LEU A 115 -4.46 -1.29 2.47
C LEU A 115 -5.74 -0.63 1.94
N LEU A 116 -6.15 0.51 2.50
CA LEU A 116 -7.30 1.29 2.04
C LEU A 116 -6.98 2.24 0.88
N VAL A 117 -5.69 2.56 0.66
CA VAL A 117 -5.24 3.38 -0.47
C VAL A 117 -5.58 2.71 -1.80
N ARG A 118 -6.46 3.38 -2.56
CA ARG A 118 -6.90 3.02 -3.93
C ARG A 118 -6.45 4.02 -4.99
N THR A 119 -5.63 4.96 -4.57
CA THR A 119 -5.17 6.10 -5.36
C THR A 119 -3.64 6.10 -5.31
N PHE A 120 -3.02 7.04 -6.02
CA PHE A 120 -1.61 7.33 -5.83
C PHE A 120 -1.37 8.82 -6.02
N PHE A 121 -0.29 9.33 -5.43
CA PHE A 121 0.05 10.75 -5.53
C PHE A 121 1.20 11.01 -6.51
N GLN A 122 2.30 10.26 -6.39
CA GLN A 122 3.44 10.40 -7.29
C GLN A 122 3.78 9.08 -7.99
N PRO A 123 4.09 9.12 -9.30
CA PRO A 123 4.45 7.93 -10.04
C PRO A 123 5.73 7.25 -9.50
N ASP A 124 6.59 8.04 -8.87
CA ASP A 124 7.83 7.62 -8.20
C ASP A 124 7.61 6.48 -7.19
N GLU A 125 6.42 6.37 -6.60
CA GLU A 125 6.04 5.26 -5.74
C GLU A 125 6.22 3.91 -6.46
N PHE A 126 5.86 3.84 -7.74
CA PHE A 126 5.96 2.62 -8.54
C PHE A 126 7.29 2.54 -9.28
N PHE A 127 7.61 3.56 -10.09
CA PHE A 127 8.70 3.48 -11.06
C PHE A 127 10.09 3.64 -10.43
N GLN A 128 10.20 4.26 -9.26
CA GLN A 128 11.48 4.40 -8.54
C GLN A 128 11.63 3.39 -7.40
N SER A 129 10.69 2.47 -7.22
CA SER A 129 10.83 1.44 -6.19
C SER A 129 10.24 0.09 -6.55
N LEU A 130 8.94 0.02 -6.87
CA LEU A 130 8.24 -1.25 -7.06
C LEU A 130 8.55 -1.92 -8.40
N GLU A 131 8.67 -1.16 -9.49
CA GLU A 131 9.00 -1.72 -10.82
C GLU A 131 10.43 -2.29 -10.88
N PRO A 132 11.48 -1.57 -10.44
CA PRO A 132 12.83 -2.16 -10.36
C PRO A 132 12.89 -3.38 -9.41
N ALA A 133 12.21 -3.31 -8.26
CA ALA A 133 12.13 -4.43 -7.32
C ALA A 133 11.41 -5.65 -7.91
N TRP A 134 10.39 -5.43 -8.75
CA TRP A 134 9.74 -6.49 -9.52
C TRP A 134 10.73 -7.17 -10.46
N GLY A 135 11.55 -6.39 -11.18
CA GLY A 135 12.61 -6.91 -12.05
C GLY A 135 13.65 -7.76 -11.30
N ILE A 136 14.01 -7.37 -10.07
CA ILE A 136 14.91 -8.18 -9.20
C ILE A 136 14.21 -9.48 -8.76
N ALA A 137 12.91 -9.42 -8.43
CA ALA A 137 12.17 -10.55 -7.91
C ALA A 137 11.88 -11.62 -8.98
N PHE A 138 11.49 -11.19 -10.17
CA PHE A 138 10.94 -12.07 -11.22
C PHE A 138 11.77 -12.12 -12.51
N GLY A 139 12.90 -11.41 -12.56
CA GLY A 139 13.80 -11.37 -13.72
C GLY A 139 13.57 -10.17 -14.64
N ARG A 140 14.52 -9.92 -15.54
CA ARG A 140 14.49 -8.76 -16.46
C ARG A 140 13.38 -8.86 -17.51
N ASP A 141 13.10 -10.07 -17.98
CA ASP A 141 12.06 -10.33 -18.97
C ASP A 141 10.65 -10.38 -18.36
N SER A 142 10.55 -10.09 -17.06
CA SER A 142 9.26 -10.06 -16.36
C SER A 142 8.35 -8.94 -16.82
N GLY A 143 8.83 -7.96 -17.61
CA GLY A 143 8.05 -6.83 -18.13
C GLY A 143 7.93 -5.65 -17.16
N ALA A 144 8.85 -5.53 -16.20
CA ALA A 144 8.99 -4.35 -15.35
C ALA A 144 9.37 -3.12 -16.18
N TRP A 145 8.79 -1.96 -15.86
CA TRP A 145 9.18 -0.70 -16.51
C TRP A 145 10.34 -0.06 -15.76
N ILE A 146 11.51 0.00 -16.38
CA ILE A 146 12.71 0.64 -15.80
C ILE A 146 12.86 2.01 -16.45
N THR A 147 12.89 3.06 -15.63
CA THR A 147 13.03 4.44 -16.12
C THR A 147 14.49 4.81 -16.41
N TRP A 148 14.70 5.85 -17.22
CA TRP A 148 16.03 6.40 -17.52
C TRP A 148 16.91 6.66 -16.30
N GLU A 149 16.33 6.98 -15.14
CA GLU A 149 17.08 7.28 -13.91
C GLU A 149 17.88 6.08 -13.43
N TRP A 150 17.33 4.87 -13.63
CA TRP A 150 18.03 3.63 -13.36
C TRP A 150 19.06 3.34 -14.44
N GLU A 151 18.74 3.57 -15.72
CA GLU A 151 19.70 3.38 -16.81
C GLU A 151 20.95 4.25 -16.64
N HIS A 152 20.77 5.50 -16.20
CA HIS A 152 21.84 6.46 -15.91
C HIS A 152 22.46 6.31 -14.51
N ARG A 153 21.95 5.37 -13.70
CA ARG A 153 22.47 5.00 -12.37
C ARG A 153 22.42 6.15 -11.37
N LEU A 154 21.29 6.87 -11.35
CA LEU A 154 21.06 8.05 -10.51
C LEU A 154 20.45 7.71 -9.13
N ARG A 155 20.08 6.46 -8.88
CA ARG A 155 19.38 6.01 -7.67
C ARG A 155 20.16 4.91 -6.96
N SER A 156 20.13 4.92 -5.62
CA SER A 156 20.62 3.78 -4.85
C SER A 156 19.63 2.62 -4.95
N SER A 157 20.13 1.41 -5.11
CA SER A 157 19.35 0.18 -5.24
C SER A 157 18.99 -0.46 -3.89
N ILE A 158 19.54 0.03 -2.77
CA ILE A 158 19.48 -0.64 -1.47
C ILE A 158 18.03 -0.91 -0.99
N HIS A 159 17.10 0.02 -1.22
CA HIS A 159 15.69 -0.15 -0.84
C HIS A 159 14.94 -1.13 -1.74
N LEU A 160 15.40 -1.35 -2.98
CA LEU A 160 14.77 -2.26 -3.92
C LEU A 160 14.81 -3.71 -3.42
N TYR A 161 15.92 -4.11 -2.79
CA TYR A 161 16.09 -5.46 -2.28
C TYR A 161 15.08 -5.81 -1.17
N ILE A 162 14.65 -4.81 -0.38
CA ILE A 162 13.60 -5.01 0.62
C ILE A 162 12.29 -5.39 -0.07
N PHE A 163 11.88 -4.64 -1.09
CA PHE A 163 10.64 -4.92 -1.84
C PHE A 163 10.74 -6.20 -2.67
N ALA A 164 11.90 -6.48 -3.27
CA ALA A 164 12.12 -7.71 -4.02
C ALA A 164 12.01 -8.96 -3.12
N ALA A 165 12.55 -8.90 -1.90
CA ALA A 165 12.39 -9.97 -0.92
C ALA A 165 10.93 -10.18 -0.52
N VAL A 166 10.16 -9.10 -0.35
CA VAL A 166 8.72 -9.15 -0.07
C VAL A 166 7.96 -9.80 -1.22
N TYR A 167 8.23 -9.39 -2.47
CA TYR A 167 7.62 -10.01 -3.64
C TYR A 167 7.89 -11.52 -3.69
N LYS A 168 9.15 -11.95 -3.54
CA LYS A 168 9.50 -13.38 -3.52
C LYS A 168 8.82 -14.15 -2.40
N ALA A 169 8.76 -13.57 -1.19
CA ALA A 169 8.12 -14.21 -0.05
C ALA A 169 6.61 -14.38 -0.27
N VAL A 170 5.92 -13.33 -0.74
CA VAL A 170 4.50 -13.38 -1.06
C VAL A 170 4.22 -14.37 -2.18
N ASP A 171 5.07 -14.39 -3.20
CA ASP A 171 4.94 -15.32 -4.33
C ASP A 171 5.09 -16.78 -3.89
N ALA A 172 6.11 -17.07 -3.09
CA ALA A 172 6.33 -18.40 -2.54
C ALA A 172 5.13 -18.87 -1.70
N VAL A 173 4.59 -18.01 -0.84
CA VAL A 173 3.39 -18.32 -0.05
C VAL A 173 2.17 -18.56 -0.96
N ALA A 174 1.98 -17.74 -1.99
CA ALA A 174 0.88 -17.91 -2.93
C ALA A 174 0.97 -19.23 -3.71
N ASN A 175 2.18 -19.62 -4.11
CA ASN A 175 2.44 -20.88 -4.81
C ASN A 175 2.23 -22.09 -3.90
N VAL A 176 2.74 -22.05 -2.65
CA VAL A 176 2.54 -23.12 -1.64
C VAL A 176 1.06 -23.32 -1.32
N LEU A 177 0.28 -22.23 -1.23
CA LEU A 177 -1.15 -22.27 -0.97
C LEU A 177 -2.00 -22.49 -2.24
N GLN A 178 -1.38 -22.63 -3.42
CA GLN A 178 -2.04 -22.81 -4.72
C GLN A 178 -3.17 -21.77 -4.96
N LEU A 179 -2.88 -20.50 -4.66
CA LEU A 179 -3.86 -19.42 -4.80
C LEU A 179 -4.14 -19.13 -6.29
N SER A 180 -5.36 -18.67 -6.58
CA SER A 180 -5.71 -18.25 -7.95
C SER A 180 -4.83 -17.08 -8.41
N PRO A 181 -4.59 -16.91 -9.73
CA PRO A 181 -3.76 -15.83 -10.26
C PRO A 181 -4.21 -14.44 -9.79
N LEU A 182 -5.53 -14.22 -9.73
CA LEU A 182 -6.11 -12.96 -9.24
C LEU A 182 -5.77 -12.71 -7.76
N LEU A 183 -5.90 -13.72 -6.90
CA LEU A 183 -5.61 -13.58 -5.48
C LEU A 183 -4.10 -13.42 -5.22
N ARG A 184 -3.27 -14.13 -5.98
CA ARG A 184 -1.81 -13.94 -6.00
C ARG A 184 -1.46 -12.49 -6.35
N GLY A 185 -2.08 -11.93 -7.39
CA GLY A 185 -1.87 -10.53 -7.77
C GLY A 185 -2.29 -9.53 -6.70
N ASP A 186 -3.43 -9.76 -6.04
CA ASP A 186 -3.89 -8.90 -4.94
C ASP A 186 -2.92 -8.94 -3.74
N LEU A 187 -2.35 -10.11 -3.43
CA LEU A 187 -1.33 -10.23 -2.39
C LEU A 187 -0.01 -9.56 -2.77
N LEU A 188 0.43 -9.68 -4.03
CA LEU A 188 1.65 -9.02 -4.51
C LEU A 188 1.52 -7.49 -4.49
N ILE A 189 0.33 -6.95 -4.74
CA ILE A 189 0.05 -5.51 -4.56
C ILE A 189 0.02 -5.12 -3.07
N ALA A 190 -0.55 -5.97 -2.21
CA ALA A 190 -0.68 -5.69 -0.78
C ALA A 190 0.64 -5.81 0.01
N GLY A 191 1.54 -6.70 -0.39
CA GLY A 191 2.79 -7.00 0.33
C GLY A 191 3.65 -5.76 0.60
N PRO A 192 4.11 -5.04 -0.44
CA PRO A 192 4.90 -3.81 -0.28
C PRO A 192 4.18 -2.75 0.57
N LYS A 193 2.86 -2.59 0.39
CA LYS A 193 2.03 -1.65 1.17
C LYS A 193 2.08 -1.96 2.68
N VAL A 194 1.99 -3.24 3.05
CA VAL A 194 2.08 -3.66 4.47
C VAL A 194 3.45 -3.33 5.05
N VAL A 195 4.54 -3.61 4.33
CA VAL A 195 5.90 -3.31 4.81
C VAL A 195 6.13 -1.81 4.96
N GLN A 196 5.67 -1.00 4.00
CA GLN A 196 5.69 0.46 4.13
C GLN A 196 4.86 0.94 5.32
N GLY A 197 3.70 0.33 5.57
CA GLY A 197 2.86 0.61 6.74
C GLY A 197 3.59 0.32 8.06
N ILE A 198 4.32 -0.79 8.14
CA ILE A 198 5.15 -1.16 9.30
C ILE A 198 6.26 -0.13 9.52
N ILE A 199 7.03 0.21 8.49
CA ILE A 199 8.10 1.20 8.57
C ILE A 199 7.56 2.56 9.03
N SER A 200 6.41 2.97 8.50
CA SER A 200 5.74 4.22 8.88
C SER A 200 5.29 4.21 10.35
N ALA A 201 4.72 3.10 10.82
CA ALA A 201 4.29 2.97 12.22
C ALA A 201 5.46 3.04 13.20
N VAL A 202 6.61 2.46 12.83
CA VAL A 202 7.86 2.58 13.59
C VAL A 202 8.29 4.05 13.67
N GLY A 203 8.30 4.77 12.55
CA GLY A 203 8.62 6.21 12.52
C GLY A 203 7.69 7.06 13.39
N ASP A 204 6.38 6.84 13.31
CA ASP A 204 5.38 7.52 14.13
C ASP A 204 5.58 7.23 15.62
N TYR A 205 5.85 5.98 15.99
CA TYR A 205 6.05 5.58 17.37
C TYR A 205 7.27 6.26 17.98
N TYR A 206 8.39 6.32 17.25
CA TYR A 206 9.58 7.02 17.72
C TYR A 206 9.38 8.55 17.77
N THR A 207 8.58 9.12 16.86
CA THR A 207 8.16 10.52 16.90
C THR A 207 7.36 10.83 18.17
N TRP A 208 6.33 10.00 18.44
CA TRP A 208 5.54 10.10 19.67
C TRP A 208 6.39 9.93 20.93
N ASN A 209 7.27 8.93 20.94
CA ASN A 209 8.14 8.64 22.08
C ASN A 209 9.13 9.77 22.34
N LEU A 210 9.66 10.40 21.28
CA LEU A 210 10.51 11.59 21.40
C LEU A 210 9.71 12.78 21.95
N GLY A 211 8.54 13.08 21.41
CA GLY A 211 7.66 14.13 21.92
C GLY A 211 7.31 13.92 23.41
N ARG A 212 6.97 12.68 23.80
CA ARG A 212 6.72 12.31 25.19
C ARG A 212 7.92 12.60 26.09
N ARG A 213 9.15 12.31 25.66
CA ARG A 213 10.37 12.59 26.42
C ARG A 213 10.63 14.08 26.58
N ILE A 214 10.39 14.86 25.54
CA ILE A 214 10.57 16.33 25.54
C ILE A 214 9.57 17.00 26.49
N TYR A 215 8.29 16.62 26.44
CA TYR A 215 7.22 17.34 27.16
C TYR A 215 6.85 16.75 28.53
N ASN A 216 7.03 15.44 28.77
CA ASN A 216 6.65 14.81 30.06
C ASN A 216 7.84 14.62 31.01
N GLY A 217 8.99 15.22 30.73
CA GLY A 217 10.08 15.40 31.70
C GLY A 217 10.61 14.13 32.36
N ARG A 218 10.64 12.98 31.67
CA ARG A 218 11.32 11.77 32.17
C ARG A 218 12.69 11.62 31.53
N PRO A 219 13.77 12.03 32.20
CA PRO A 219 15.12 12.00 31.67
C PRO A 219 15.73 10.60 31.85
N GLU A 220 15.24 9.59 31.14
CA GLU A 220 15.92 8.29 31.09
C GLU A 220 16.82 8.14 29.85
N SER A 221 16.93 9.17 29.01
CA SER A 221 18.01 9.26 28.02
C SER A 221 19.25 9.88 28.65
N THR A 222 20.01 9.07 29.37
CA THR A 222 21.30 9.38 29.99
C THR A 222 22.30 10.01 29.02
N TRP A 223 22.27 9.68 27.73
CA TRP A 223 23.23 10.18 26.75
C TRP A 223 23.26 11.71 26.60
N ILE A 224 22.16 12.41 26.91
CA ILE A 224 22.13 13.88 26.80
C ILE A 224 22.45 14.58 28.13
N TRP A 225 22.35 13.88 29.26
CA TRP A 225 22.87 14.37 30.54
C TRP A 225 24.40 14.36 30.57
N SER A 226 25.03 13.43 29.85
CA SER A 226 26.48 13.38 29.63
C SER A 226 27.05 14.60 28.88
N LEU A 227 26.22 15.35 28.13
CA LEU A 227 26.65 16.56 27.40
C LEU A 227 26.60 17.85 28.24
N ARG A 228 26.09 17.81 29.48
CA ARG A 228 25.99 19.02 30.32
C ARG A 228 26.35 18.85 31.79
N GLY A 229 26.40 17.63 32.35
CA GLY A 229 26.34 17.45 33.80
C GLY A 229 27.56 16.87 34.53
N ARG A 230 28.28 15.89 33.97
CA ARG A 230 29.47 15.29 34.61
C ARG A 230 30.24 14.40 33.63
N TRP A 231 31.30 14.94 33.05
CA TRP A 231 32.39 14.19 32.42
C TRP A 231 33.08 13.40 33.55
N PRO A 232 33.07 12.04 33.58
CA PRO A 232 33.76 11.25 32.57
C PRO A 232 33.24 9.78 32.45
N LEU A 233 32.03 9.53 31.96
CA LEU A 233 31.65 8.18 31.54
C LEU A 233 30.73 8.27 30.31
N VAL A 234 31.33 8.43 29.13
CA VAL A 234 30.68 7.95 27.91
C VAL A 234 30.50 6.45 28.11
N THR A 235 29.28 6.01 28.42
CA THR A 235 29.03 4.59 28.63
C THR A 235 29.00 3.88 27.29
N THR A 236 29.34 2.59 27.26
CA THR A 236 29.20 1.74 26.05
C THR A 236 27.79 1.80 25.44
N ARG A 237 26.78 2.04 26.29
CA ARG A 237 25.38 2.22 25.90
C ARG A 237 25.13 3.52 25.13
N ASP A 238 25.86 4.58 25.44
CA ASP A 238 25.75 5.87 24.75
C ASP A 238 26.38 5.78 23.35
N VAL A 239 27.54 5.12 23.22
CA VAL A 239 28.19 4.86 21.92
C VAL A 239 27.34 3.96 21.04
N THR A 240 26.71 2.91 21.60
CA THR A 240 25.82 2.02 20.84
C THR A 240 24.60 2.78 20.30
N SER A 241 24.01 3.65 21.11
CA SER A 241 22.89 4.50 20.70
C SER A 241 23.30 5.49 19.61
N LEU A 242 24.50 6.08 19.73
CA LEU A 242 25.08 6.95 18.71
C LEU A 242 25.32 6.19 17.40
N ARG A 243 25.88 4.97 17.44
CA ARG A 243 26.08 4.12 16.26
C ARG A 243 24.78 3.83 15.53
N ILE A 244 23.73 3.44 16.25
CA ILE A 244 22.41 3.20 15.66
C ILE A 244 21.89 4.47 14.99
N CYS A 245 22.00 5.62 15.66
CA CYS A 245 21.61 6.92 15.12
C CYS A 245 22.36 7.25 13.82
N LEU A 246 23.70 7.11 13.82
CA LEU A 246 24.55 7.40 12.68
C LEU A 246 24.33 6.41 11.53
N ILE A 247 24.12 5.13 11.80
CA ILE A 247 23.75 4.12 10.77
C ILE A 247 22.43 4.52 10.09
N LEU A 248 21.41 4.87 10.86
CA LEU A 248 20.12 5.32 10.32
C LEU A 248 20.25 6.65 9.57
N ALA A 249 21.06 7.57 10.08
CA ALA A 249 21.37 8.85 9.44
C ALA A 249 22.05 8.64 8.07
N SER A 250 23.11 7.83 8.04
CA SER A 250 23.83 7.50 6.82
C SER A 250 22.94 6.80 5.80
N LEU A 251 22.10 5.85 6.24
CA LEU A 251 21.13 5.20 5.36
C LEU A 251 20.14 6.22 4.78
N ALA A 252 19.63 7.14 5.62
CA ALA A 252 18.73 8.20 5.18
C ALA A 252 19.40 9.16 4.17
N CYS A 253 20.69 9.46 4.32
CA CYS A 253 21.45 10.30 3.38
C CYS A 253 21.76 9.57 2.06
N VAL A 254 22.05 8.27 2.10
CA VAL A 254 22.24 7.45 0.88
C VAL A 254 20.94 7.37 0.07
N LEU A 255 19.82 7.12 0.75
CA LEU A 255 18.51 7.05 0.10
C LEU A 255 18.02 8.41 -0.39
N ARG A 256 18.33 9.48 0.35
CA ARG A 256 17.97 10.87 0.02
C ARG A 256 19.09 11.83 0.43
N PRO A 257 19.93 12.30 -0.51
CA PRO A 257 21.05 13.19 -0.22
C PRO A 257 20.68 14.47 0.54
N THR A 258 19.46 14.98 0.35
CA THR A 258 18.94 16.18 1.03
C THR A 258 18.84 16.03 2.55
N ASN A 259 18.73 14.80 3.07
CA ASN A 259 18.75 14.54 4.53
C ASN A 259 20.06 14.95 5.19
N THR A 260 21.15 15.09 4.43
CA THR A 260 22.43 15.60 4.92
C THR A 260 22.28 16.96 5.59
N ILE A 261 21.34 17.80 5.10
CA ILE A 261 21.10 19.13 5.67
C ILE A 261 20.61 19.03 7.12
N ILE A 262 19.65 18.14 7.41
CA ILE A 262 19.10 17.95 8.76
C ILE A 262 20.22 17.49 9.72
N TRP A 263 20.98 16.47 9.32
CA TRP A 263 22.05 15.92 10.15
C TRP A 263 23.22 16.88 10.33
N PHE A 264 23.53 17.68 9.32
CA PHE A 264 24.52 18.76 9.43
C PHE A 264 24.08 19.82 10.44
N CYS A 265 22.82 20.26 10.43
CA CYS A 265 22.31 21.20 11.42
C CYS A 265 22.44 20.67 12.85
N LEU A 266 22.13 19.39 13.07
CA LEU A 266 22.27 18.74 14.37
C LEU A 266 23.74 18.63 14.81
N ALA A 267 24.63 18.21 13.89
CA ALA A 267 26.05 18.07 14.16
C ALA A 267 26.72 19.44 14.43
N ALA A 268 26.43 20.46 13.61
CA ALA A 268 26.95 21.81 13.79
C ALA A 268 26.53 22.41 15.14
N ASN A 269 25.29 22.17 15.58
CA ASN A 269 24.84 22.62 16.89
C ASN A 269 25.57 21.92 18.03
N LEU A 270 25.80 20.62 17.93
CA LEU A 270 26.58 19.85 18.89
C LEU A 270 28.02 20.39 18.99
N VAL A 271 28.67 20.61 17.85
CA VAL A 271 30.01 21.23 17.78
C VAL A 271 30.01 22.61 18.43
N TYR A 272 29.04 23.47 18.09
CA TYR A 272 28.92 24.81 18.67
C TYR A 272 28.78 24.78 20.20
N ILE A 273 27.96 23.88 20.75
CA ILE A 273 27.80 23.74 22.20
C ILE A 273 29.10 23.27 22.86
N THR A 274 29.78 22.28 22.26
CA THR A 274 31.07 21.77 22.77
C THR A 274 32.15 22.85 22.77
N LEU A 275 32.25 23.64 21.70
CA LEU A 275 33.20 24.75 21.58
C LEU A 275 32.89 25.89 22.57
N ARG A 276 31.62 26.24 22.76
CA ARG A 276 31.22 27.31 23.69
C ARG A 276 31.42 26.93 25.15
N GLN A 277 31.17 25.67 25.52
CA GLN A 277 31.50 25.16 26.85
C GLN A 277 33.01 25.21 27.12
N SER A 278 33.85 25.05 26.10
CA SER A 278 35.31 25.21 26.22
C SER A 278 35.77 26.65 26.53
N GLN A 279 34.92 27.66 26.35
CA GLN A 279 35.24 29.07 26.59
C GLN A 279 34.90 29.55 28.01
N THR A 280 34.14 28.78 28.81
CA THR A 280 33.69 29.22 30.14
C THR A 280 34.51 28.57 31.27
N SER A 281 35.52 29.31 31.76
CA SER A 281 36.16 29.25 33.09
C SER A 281 36.66 27.91 33.68
N ARG A 282 37.30 27.03 32.90
CA ARG A 282 38.13 25.93 33.48
C ARG A 282 39.55 25.89 32.90
N PRO A 283 40.57 25.51 33.70
CA PRO A 283 41.98 25.56 33.32
C PRO A 283 42.30 24.66 32.12
N SER A 284 43.28 25.08 31.33
CA SER A 284 43.58 24.63 29.96
C SER A 284 43.94 23.14 29.80
N TRP A 285 44.17 22.40 30.88
CA TRP A 285 44.67 21.01 30.86
C TRP A 285 43.56 19.94 30.74
N THR A 286 42.28 20.33 30.79
CA THR A 286 41.14 19.39 30.67
C THR A 286 40.23 19.67 29.47
N LYS A 287 40.70 20.36 28.43
CA LYS A 287 39.95 20.60 27.18
C LYS A 287 39.88 19.31 26.36
N SER A 288 38.98 18.40 26.74
CA SER A 288 38.86 17.12 26.05
C SER A 288 38.08 17.27 24.73
N LEU A 289 38.79 17.26 23.60
CA LEU A 289 38.22 17.11 22.25
C LEU A 289 37.65 15.70 21.98
N GLU A 290 37.73 14.81 22.96
CA GLU A 290 37.34 13.41 22.89
C GLU A 290 35.91 13.17 22.33
N PRO A 291 34.84 13.90 22.66
CA PRO A 291 33.52 13.64 22.06
C PRO A 291 33.45 14.05 20.60
N LEU A 292 34.19 15.08 20.20
CA LEU A 292 34.31 15.45 18.79
C LEU A 292 35.07 14.36 18.03
N ILE A 293 36.13 13.81 18.63
CA ILE A 293 36.90 12.69 18.09
C ILE A 293 36.04 11.42 18.02
N ILE A 294 35.26 11.11 19.06
CA ILE A 294 34.32 9.98 19.08
C ILE A 294 33.26 10.18 18.01
N LEU A 295 32.64 11.36 17.92
CA LEU A 295 31.64 11.66 16.89
C LEU A 295 32.23 11.49 15.50
N LEU A 296 33.42 12.05 15.24
CA LEU A 296 34.09 11.94 13.95
C LEU A 296 34.43 10.48 13.62
N ARG A 297 35.01 9.75 14.57
CA ARG A 297 35.35 8.33 14.44
C ARG A 297 34.11 7.51 14.11
N GLU A 298 33.04 7.65 14.89
CA GLU A 298 31.80 6.89 14.71
C GLU A 298 31.08 7.30 13.43
N CYS A 299 31.13 8.58 13.03
CA CYS A 299 30.64 9.04 11.72
C CYS A 299 31.38 8.38 10.57
N ILE A 300 32.72 8.30 10.64
CA ILE A 300 33.54 7.64 9.62
C ILE A 300 33.23 6.14 9.59
N LEU A 301 33.18 5.47 10.75
CA LEU A 301 32.92 4.04 10.84
C LEU A 301 31.51 3.67 10.34
N CYS A 302 30.47 4.29 10.88
CA CYS A 302 29.09 4.01 10.49
C CYS A 302 28.81 4.46 9.04
N GLY A 303 29.30 5.64 8.66
CA GLY A 303 29.12 6.19 7.33
C GLY A 303 29.79 5.36 6.25
N SER A 304 31.06 4.99 6.44
CA SER A 304 31.78 4.12 5.49
C SER A 304 31.17 2.73 5.39
N SER A 305 30.67 2.16 6.51
CA SER A 305 29.99 0.86 6.50
C SER A 305 28.72 0.89 5.64
N ILE A 306 27.88 1.90 5.80
CA ILE A 306 26.64 2.02 5.02
C ILE A 306 26.93 2.37 3.56
N LEU A 307 27.93 3.21 3.31
CA LEU A 307 28.38 3.52 1.96
C LEU A 307 28.89 2.26 1.24
N ALA A 308 29.68 1.42 1.92
CA ALA A 308 30.16 0.15 1.37
C ALA A 308 28.99 -0.78 1.03
N ILE A 309 28.00 -0.92 1.93
CA ILE A 309 26.79 -1.71 1.66
C ILE A 309 26.04 -1.16 0.45
N SER A 310 25.86 0.15 0.34
CA SER A 310 25.21 0.75 -0.84
C SER A 310 25.98 0.45 -2.12
N VAL A 311 27.29 0.67 -2.14
CA VAL A 311 28.12 0.45 -3.34
C VAL A 311 28.10 -1.02 -3.76
N LEU A 312 28.11 -1.96 -2.81
CA LEU A 312 27.99 -3.39 -3.09
C LEU A 312 26.60 -3.75 -3.65
N ALA A 313 25.53 -3.21 -3.05
CA ALA A 313 24.17 -3.37 -3.56
C ALA A 313 24.03 -2.80 -4.98
N ASP A 314 24.57 -1.60 -5.21
CA ASP A 314 24.54 -0.92 -6.50
C ASP A 314 25.37 -1.68 -7.54
N ARG A 315 26.52 -2.26 -7.16
CA ARG A 315 27.32 -3.13 -8.03
C ARG A 315 26.57 -4.40 -8.40
N ALA A 316 25.80 -4.98 -7.47
CA ALA A 316 24.99 -6.17 -7.72
C ALA A 316 23.81 -5.86 -8.65
N TYR A 317 23.16 -4.71 -8.50
CA TYR A 317 22.04 -4.30 -9.33
C TYR A 317 22.47 -3.87 -10.74
N TYR A 318 23.43 -2.94 -10.84
CA TYR A 318 23.85 -2.32 -12.11
C TYR A 318 24.90 -3.13 -12.89
N GLY A 319 25.49 -4.16 -12.27
CA GLY A 319 26.59 -4.92 -12.88
C GLY A 319 27.92 -4.16 -12.99
N THR A 320 27.97 -2.90 -12.54
CA THR A 320 29.15 -2.02 -12.63
C THR A 320 29.36 -1.25 -11.33
N TRP A 321 30.61 -0.91 -11.00
CA TRP A 321 30.90 -0.08 -9.83
C TRP A 321 30.40 1.34 -10.08
N THR A 322 29.48 1.80 -9.24
CA THR A 322 28.85 3.11 -9.35
C THR A 322 28.53 3.67 -7.98
N LEU A 323 28.54 5.00 -7.87
CA LEU A 323 28.12 5.71 -6.68
C LEU A 323 26.95 6.65 -7.05
N PRO A 324 25.70 6.18 -6.92
CA PRO A 324 24.53 6.93 -7.37
C PRO A 324 24.36 8.32 -6.74
N PRO A 325 24.62 8.55 -5.42
CA PRO A 325 24.53 9.90 -4.85
C PRO A 325 25.45 10.92 -5.52
N PHE A 326 26.64 10.50 -5.95
CA PHE A 326 27.58 11.36 -6.68
C PHE A 326 27.07 11.66 -8.09
N ARG A 327 26.61 10.62 -8.82
CA ARG A 327 26.01 10.79 -10.14
C ARG A 327 24.78 11.68 -10.11
N PHE A 328 23.91 11.50 -9.12
CA PHE A 328 22.74 12.35 -8.90
C PHE A 328 23.13 13.81 -8.73
N LEU A 329 24.15 14.10 -7.90
CA LEU A 329 24.62 15.47 -7.67
C LEU A 329 25.19 16.07 -8.96
N TYR A 330 26.06 15.33 -9.65
CA TYR A 330 26.63 15.74 -10.92
C TYR A 330 25.53 16.07 -11.94
N PHE A 331 24.57 15.16 -12.10
CA PHE A 331 23.52 15.29 -13.08
C PHE A 331 22.53 16.43 -12.78
N ASN A 332 22.12 16.60 -11.52
CA ASN A 332 21.14 17.63 -11.16
C ASN A 332 21.74 19.02 -10.97
N VAL A 333 22.98 19.12 -10.49
CA VAL A 333 23.62 20.42 -10.22
C VAL A 333 24.40 20.91 -11.44
N VAL A 334 25.14 20.04 -12.12
CA VAL A 334 25.99 20.45 -13.25
C VAL A 334 25.19 20.51 -14.55
N GLN A 335 24.35 19.52 -14.82
CA GLN A 335 23.59 19.47 -16.09
C GLN A 335 22.23 20.18 -16.03
N SER A 336 21.82 20.69 -14.86
CA SER A 336 20.59 21.47 -14.64
C SER A 336 19.31 20.83 -15.18
N LEU A 337 19.26 19.51 -15.35
CA LEU A 337 18.12 18.82 -15.97
C LEU A 337 16.82 18.98 -15.16
N ALA A 338 16.92 19.21 -13.84
CA ALA A 338 15.75 19.44 -13.00
C ALA A 338 14.90 20.65 -13.45
N VAL A 339 15.46 21.58 -14.23
CA VAL A 339 14.71 22.69 -14.85
C VAL A 339 13.69 22.20 -15.88
N PHE A 340 13.94 21.05 -16.54
CA PHE A 340 13.01 20.42 -17.49
C PHE A 340 11.65 20.12 -16.83
N TYR A 341 11.66 19.76 -15.54
CA TYR A 341 10.46 19.46 -14.76
C TYR A 341 9.81 20.70 -14.12
N GLY A 342 10.21 21.91 -14.55
CA GLY A 342 9.63 23.18 -14.12
C GLY A 342 10.45 23.96 -13.09
N ARG A 343 10.14 25.26 -12.98
CA ARG A 343 10.76 26.22 -12.05
C ARG A 343 9.75 26.72 -11.04
N ASN A 344 10.19 26.94 -9.81
CA ASN A 344 9.36 27.45 -8.71
C ASN A 344 10.01 28.66 -8.04
N ASP A 345 9.18 29.57 -7.51
CA ASP A 345 9.63 30.74 -6.77
C ASP A 345 10.46 30.39 -5.53
N TRP A 346 11.34 31.30 -5.11
CA TRP A 346 12.19 31.13 -3.94
C TRP A 346 11.40 30.86 -2.64
N HIS A 347 10.20 31.45 -2.51
CA HIS A 347 9.35 31.32 -1.32
C HIS A 347 8.49 30.04 -1.29
N TYR A 348 8.52 29.20 -2.33
CA TYR A 348 7.66 28.03 -2.49
C TYR A 348 7.51 27.17 -1.23
N TYR A 349 8.60 26.85 -0.54
CA TYR A 349 8.53 26.02 0.67
C TYR A 349 7.81 26.71 1.83
N LEU A 350 7.93 28.03 1.94
CA LEU A 350 7.25 28.82 2.96
C LEU A 350 5.77 29.02 2.62
N SER A 351 5.47 29.41 1.38
CA SER A 351 4.11 29.79 0.96
C SER A 351 3.23 28.61 0.54
N GLN A 352 3.81 27.49 0.09
CA GLN A 352 3.07 26.33 -0.40
C GLN A 352 3.48 25.03 0.31
N GLY A 353 4.79 24.80 0.50
CA GLY A 353 5.31 23.58 1.09
C GLY A 353 4.82 23.35 2.53
N TYR A 354 4.98 24.33 3.41
CA TYR A 354 4.51 24.24 4.79
C TYR A 354 2.99 24.14 4.94
N PRO A 355 2.19 24.95 4.23
CA PRO A 355 0.74 24.77 4.20
C PRO A 355 0.31 23.37 3.76
N LEU A 356 0.96 22.79 2.74
CA LEU A 356 0.62 21.45 2.27
C LEU A 356 0.98 20.37 3.29
N LEU A 357 2.13 20.49 3.95
CA LEU A 357 2.60 19.52 4.97
C LEU A 357 1.75 19.52 6.23
N LEU A 358 1.37 20.71 6.71
CA LEU A 358 0.79 20.86 8.04
C LEU A 358 -0.72 21.08 8.02
N ILE A 359 -1.28 21.55 6.91
CA ILE A 359 -2.71 21.83 6.74
C ILE A 359 -3.22 22.62 7.96
N THR A 360 -4.08 22.01 8.78
CA THR A 360 -4.67 22.65 9.98
C THR A 360 -3.70 22.82 11.15
N ALA A 361 -2.56 22.14 11.14
CA ALA A 361 -1.54 22.21 12.18
C ALA A 361 -0.54 23.38 11.96
N LEU A 362 -0.59 24.04 10.80
CA LEU A 362 0.33 25.11 10.39
C LEU A 362 0.51 26.21 11.45
N PRO A 363 -0.56 26.88 11.96
CA PRO A 363 -0.38 27.97 12.92
C PRO A 363 0.28 27.50 14.22
N PHE A 364 -0.04 26.29 14.67
CA PHE A 364 0.54 25.74 15.89
C PHE A 364 2.03 25.40 15.74
N ALA A 365 2.44 24.89 14.58
CA ALA A 365 3.85 24.65 14.28
C ALA A 365 4.64 25.96 14.28
N PHE A 366 4.10 27.02 13.68
CA PHE A 366 4.75 28.34 13.63
C PHE A 366 4.86 28.98 15.02
N ILE A 367 3.79 28.93 15.82
CA ILE A 367 3.82 29.39 17.21
C ILE A 367 4.84 28.57 18.01
N GLY A 368 4.88 27.25 17.84
CA GLY A 368 5.84 26.39 18.53
C GLY A 368 7.29 26.69 18.14
N MET A 369 7.55 26.96 16.85
CA MET A 369 8.86 27.36 16.37
C MET A 369 9.26 28.71 16.98
N PHE A 370 8.38 29.71 16.94
CA PHE A 370 8.60 31.02 17.54
C PHE A 370 8.93 30.90 19.04
N GLN A 371 8.13 30.14 19.79
CA GLN A 371 8.35 29.89 21.22
C GLN A 371 9.71 29.22 21.49
N SER A 372 10.10 28.25 20.67
CA SER A 372 11.36 27.52 20.83
C SER A 372 12.61 28.34 20.52
N LEU A 373 12.48 29.35 19.65
CA LEU A 373 13.59 30.19 19.18
C LEU A 373 13.77 31.45 20.03
N PHE A 374 12.66 32.09 20.39
CA PHE A 374 12.67 33.43 20.98
C PHE A 374 12.15 33.46 22.42
N MET A 375 11.21 32.59 22.80
CA MET A 375 10.60 32.58 24.13
C MET A 375 11.24 31.52 25.03
N ALA A 376 12.56 31.58 25.19
CA ALA A 376 13.26 30.76 26.17
C ALA A 376 12.78 31.14 27.58
N SER A 377 11.89 30.30 28.13
CA SER A 377 11.28 30.41 29.47
C SER A 377 12.18 31.09 30.51
N GLU A 378 11.80 32.29 30.95
CA GLU A 378 12.34 32.95 32.15
C GLU A 378 12.00 32.18 33.44
N GLN A 379 11.06 31.23 33.39
CA GLN A 379 10.78 30.36 34.54
C GLN A 379 11.73 29.16 34.56
N SER A 380 12.46 29.04 35.68
CA SER A 380 13.39 27.97 36.11
C SER A 380 14.84 28.05 35.59
N CYS A 381 15.72 28.43 36.51
CA CYS A 381 17.18 28.25 36.48
C CYS A 381 17.58 26.77 36.26
N SER A 382 17.43 26.29 35.03
CA SER A 382 18.23 25.25 34.40
C SER A 382 17.82 25.24 32.93
N THR A 383 18.74 25.43 32.00
CA THR A 383 18.43 25.37 30.57
C THR A 383 18.04 23.94 30.22
N SER A 384 16.75 23.60 30.37
CA SER A 384 16.28 22.22 30.28
C SER A 384 16.63 21.65 28.91
N LEU A 385 17.15 20.44 28.89
CA LEU A 385 17.48 19.70 27.68
C LEU A 385 16.34 19.72 26.64
N ALA A 386 15.10 19.64 27.11
CA ALA A 386 13.91 19.73 26.28
C ALA A 386 13.82 21.06 25.50
N ALA A 387 14.26 22.18 26.07
CA ALA A 387 14.32 23.46 25.36
C ALA A 387 15.41 23.45 24.27
N ALA A 388 16.58 22.87 24.55
CA ALA A 388 17.67 22.76 23.58
C ALA A 388 17.27 21.89 22.37
N VAL A 389 16.64 20.73 22.61
CA VAL A 389 16.16 19.84 21.54
C VAL A 389 15.11 20.54 20.69
N ARG A 390 14.11 21.20 21.31
CA ARG A 390 13.09 21.96 20.55
C ARG A 390 13.71 23.05 19.67
N ARG A 391 14.69 23.79 20.20
CA ARG A 391 15.41 24.81 19.42
C ARG A 391 16.17 24.19 18.24
N GLN A 392 16.85 23.05 18.43
CA GLN A 392 17.54 22.34 17.35
C GLN A 392 16.58 21.87 16.26
N LEU A 393 15.43 21.28 16.63
CA LEU A 393 14.42 20.86 15.67
C LEU A 393 13.90 22.06 14.86
N SER A 394 13.62 23.18 15.51
CA SER A 394 13.17 24.40 14.82
C SER A 394 14.23 24.98 13.90
N LEU A 395 15.51 24.94 14.27
CA LEU A 395 16.60 25.35 13.40
C LEU A 395 16.71 24.46 12.16
N ALA A 396 16.54 23.13 12.30
CA ALA A 396 16.50 22.22 11.15
C ALA A 396 15.30 22.51 10.24
N CYS A 397 14.13 22.79 10.82
CA CYS A 397 12.94 23.23 10.07
C CYS A 397 13.16 24.57 9.35
N ILE A 398 14.03 25.46 9.82
CA ILE A 398 14.32 26.71 9.08
C ILE A 398 15.40 26.49 8.02
N ALA A 399 16.49 25.82 8.38
CA ALA A 399 17.66 25.67 7.54
C ALA A 399 17.40 24.85 6.28
N MET A 400 16.68 23.73 6.38
CA MET A 400 16.45 22.85 5.24
C MET A 400 15.62 23.53 4.14
N PRO A 401 14.44 24.13 4.40
CA PRO A 401 13.74 24.90 3.39
C PRO A 401 14.54 26.10 2.88
N ALA A 402 15.27 26.82 3.74
CA ALA A 402 16.07 27.97 3.32
C ALA A 402 17.17 27.59 2.31
N ILE A 403 17.87 26.48 2.55
CA ILE A 403 18.90 25.97 1.63
C ILE A 403 18.25 25.46 0.33
N LEU A 404 17.17 24.68 0.42
CA LEU A 404 16.48 24.16 -0.76
C LEU A 404 15.80 25.26 -1.58
N SER A 405 15.46 26.40 -0.97
CA SER A 405 14.90 27.57 -1.67
C SER A 405 15.86 28.18 -2.70
N LEU A 406 17.17 27.93 -2.58
CA LEU A 406 18.19 28.36 -3.53
C LEU A 406 18.15 27.57 -4.84
N VAL A 407 17.52 26.40 -4.86
CA VAL A 407 17.42 25.54 -6.05
C VAL A 407 16.20 25.96 -6.90
N PRO A 408 16.31 26.11 -8.23
CA PRO A 408 15.18 26.51 -9.08
C PRO A 408 14.01 25.53 -9.05
N HIS A 409 14.30 24.23 -9.13
CA HIS A 409 13.30 23.16 -9.06
C HIS A 409 13.00 22.79 -7.60
N LYS A 410 11.72 22.63 -7.27
CA LYS A 410 11.26 22.42 -5.90
C LYS A 410 10.10 21.43 -5.88
N GLU A 411 10.08 20.60 -4.84
CA GLU A 411 8.99 19.66 -4.59
C GLU A 411 8.72 19.56 -3.10
N VAL A 412 7.45 19.55 -2.69
CA VAL A 412 7.09 19.46 -1.25
C VAL A 412 7.70 18.21 -0.58
N ARG A 413 7.89 17.12 -1.33
CA ARG A 413 8.49 15.90 -0.79
C ARG A 413 9.94 16.08 -0.30
N PHE A 414 10.68 17.07 -0.80
CA PHE A 414 12.05 17.31 -0.35
C PHE A 414 12.09 17.74 1.12
N ILE A 415 11.05 18.42 1.60
CA ILE A 415 10.92 18.84 3.00
C ILE A 415 10.04 17.90 3.85
N TYR A 416 9.52 16.81 3.28
CA TYR A 416 8.75 15.80 4.00
C TYR A 416 9.46 15.19 5.23
N PRO A 417 10.80 14.98 5.22
CA PRO A 417 11.53 14.52 6.41
C PRO A 417 11.41 15.43 7.63
N LEU A 418 10.97 16.69 7.47
CA LEU A 418 10.75 17.62 8.59
C LEU A 418 9.43 17.37 9.34
N LEU A 419 8.50 16.61 8.77
CA LEU A 419 7.15 16.44 9.33
C LEU A 419 7.14 15.94 10.80
N PRO A 420 7.97 14.94 11.19
CA PRO A 420 8.09 14.55 12.60
C PRO A 420 8.52 15.70 13.52
N CYS A 421 9.49 16.51 13.08
CA CYS A 421 10.00 17.64 13.85
C CYS A 421 8.90 18.71 14.04
N LEU A 422 8.19 19.04 12.96
CA LEU A 422 7.10 20.03 12.97
C LEU A 422 5.95 19.58 13.87
N HIS A 423 5.56 18.31 13.85
CA HIS A 423 4.54 17.77 14.74
C HIS A 423 4.97 17.81 16.21
N ILE A 424 6.23 17.50 16.52
CA ILE A 424 6.76 17.63 17.88
C ILE A 424 6.68 19.09 18.33
N ILE A 425 7.13 20.03 17.51
CA ILE A 425 7.13 21.47 17.83
C ILE A 425 5.69 21.99 18.03
N ALA A 426 4.75 21.56 17.18
CA ALA A 426 3.34 21.94 17.26
C ALA A 426 2.61 21.35 18.48
N ALA A 427 3.13 20.27 19.08
CA ALA A 427 2.43 19.51 20.10
C ALA A 427 2.05 20.35 21.34
N ALA A 428 2.96 21.17 21.86
CA ALA A 428 2.69 22.00 23.04
C ALA A 428 1.65 23.12 22.77
N PRO A 429 1.77 23.93 21.72
CA PRO A 429 0.75 24.90 21.36
C PRO A 429 -0.64 24.25 21.16
N VAL A 430 -0.71 23.12 20.44
CA VAL A 430 -1.97 22.37 20.24
C VAL A 430 -2.54 21.90 21.57
N SER A 431 -1.73 21.25 22.41
CA SER A 431 -2.20 20.70 23.68
C SER A 431 -2.67 21.80 24.62
N ASN A 432 -1.92 22.89 24.74
CA ASN A 432 -2.28 23.99 25.64
C ASN A 432 -3.57 24.68 25.21
N PHE A 433 -3.80 24.80 23.90
CA PHE A 433 -4.99 25.44 23.36
C PHE A 433 -6.26 24.57 23.51
N PHE A 434 -6.17 23.26 23.23
CA PHE A 434 -7.33 22.35 23.19
C PHE A 434 -7.54 21.48 24.42
N THR A 435 -6.55 21.28 25.31
CA THR A 435 -6.77 20.45 26.52
C THR A 435 -7.94 20.94 27.38
N PRO A 436 -8.10 22.26 27.64
CA PRO A 436 -9.24 22.76 28.42
C PRO A 436 -10.60 22.42 27.82
N SER A 437 -10.72 22.36 26.49
CA SER A 437 -12.00 22.04 25.82
C SER A 437 -12.36 20.56 25.84
N ILE A 438 -11.36 19.70 26.09
CA ILE A 438 -11.50 18.24 26.23
C ILE A 438 -11.74 17.85 27.68
N SER A 439 -11.02 18.47 28.63
CA SER A 439 -11.06 18.09 30.06
C SER A 439 -12.22 18.72 30.84
N SER A 440 -12.72 19.87 30.40
CA SER A 440 -13.83 20.57 31.06
C SER A 440 -15.13 20.45 30.27
N ALA A 441 -16.23 20.20 30.98
CA ALA A 441 -17.58 20.22 30.43
C ALA A 441 -18.18 21.63 30.33
N SER A 442 -17.48 22.67 30.80
CA SER A 442 -17.98 24.05 30.80
C SER A 442 -18.31 24.55 29.39
N GLY A 443 -19.47 25.21 29.26
CA GLY A 443 -19.95 25.82 28.02
C GLY A 443 -19.02 26.92 27.49
N SER A 444 -18.18 27.53 28.33
CA SER A 444 -17.19 28.54 27.94
C SER A 444 -16.18 28.01 26.91
N TYR A 445 -15.88 26.70 26.92
CA TYR A 445 -14.95 26.09 25.96
C TYR A 445 -15.61 25.55 24.69
N THR A 446 -16.92 25.79 24.49
CA THR A 446 -17.67 25.31 23.31
C THR A 446 -17.04 25.76 21.99
N PRO A 447 -16.64 27.05 21.79
CA PRO A 447 -16.03 27.48 20.53
C PRO A 447 -14.74 26.71 20.21
N ARG A 448 -13.87 26.48 21.22
CA ARG A 448 -12.63 25.72 21.04
C ARG A 448 -12.92 24.24 20.74
N ARG A 449 -13.97 23.67 21.30
CA ARG A 449 -14.41 22.30 21.02
C ARG A 449 -14.93 22.16 19.59
N LEU A 450 -15.79 23.08 19.15
CA LEU A 450 -16.30 23.11 17.77
C LEU A 450 -15.17 23.30 16.77
N LEU A 451 -14.20 24.18 17.06
CA LEU A 451 -13.00 24.35 16.25
C LEU A 451 -12.19 23.05 16.15
N LEU A 452 -11.94 22.35 17.27
CA LEU A 452 -11.22 21.08 17.25
C LEU A 452 -11.93 20.04 16.36
N ILE A 453 -13.26 19.92 16.50
CA ILE A 453 -14.07 19.01 15.68
C ILE A 453 -13.96 19.38 14.20
N PHE A 454 -14.06 20.67 13.87
CA PHE A 454 -13.92 21.17 12.51
C PHE A 454 -12.54 20.84 11.92
N LEU A 455 -11.45 21.14 12.63
CA LEU A 455 -10.09 20.85 12.15
C LEU A 455 -9.89 19.34 11.91
N VAL A 456 -10.37 18.48 12.83
CA VAL A 456 -10.30 17.02 12.65
C VAL A 456 -11.12 16.58 11.44
N LEU A 457 -12.35 17.09 11.28
CA LEU A 457 -13.23 16.74 10.17
C LEU A 457 -12.64 17.12 8.82
N VAL A 458 -12.00 18.29 8.72
CA VAL A 458 -11.29 18.72 7.50
C VAL A 458 -10.19 17.73 7.12
N ASN A 459 -9.32 17.34 8.05
CA ASN A 459 -8.25 16.37 7.77
C ASN A 459 -8.79 15.00 7.41
N VAL A 460 -9.82 14.51 8.13
CA VAL A 460 -10.43 13.21 7.84
C VAL A 460 -11.07 13.21 6.45
N THR A 461 -11.73 14.30 6.06
CA THR A 461 -12.37 14.43 4.75
C THR A 461 -11.34 14.46 3.63
N ILE A 462 -10.29 15.30 3.78
CA ILE A 462 -9.19 15.36 2.82
C ILE A 462 -8.52 13.99 2.68
N ALA A 463 -8.15 13.36 3.81
CA ALA A 463 -7.51 12.05 3.81
C ALA A 463 -8.39 10.98 3.15
N ALA A 464 -9.69 10.94 3.45
CA ALA A 464 -10.60 9.97 2.83
C ALA A 464 -10.73 10.19 1.32
N TYR A 465 -10.87 11.46 0.89
CA TYR A 465 -10.97 11.80 -0.53
C TYR A 465 -9.70 11.43 -1.29
N THR A 466 -8.52 11.82 -0.79
CA THR A 466 -7.25 11.57 -1.47
C THR A 466 -6.82 10.11 -1.41
N THR A 467 -7.29 9.33 -0.44
CA THR A 467 -6.97 7.89 -0.29
C THR A 467 -7.86 6.99 -1.15
N ILE A 468 -9.12 7.39 -1.39
CA ILE A 468 -10.15 6.50 -1.96
C ILE A 468 -10.67 6.99 -3.31
N ILE A 469 -10.77 8.30 -3.52
CA ILE A 469 -11.56 8.88 -4.62
C ILE A 469 -10.67 9.51 -5.68
N HIS A 470 -9.76 10.41 -5.30
CA HIS A 470 -8.96 11.19 -6.25
C HIS A 470 -7.95 10.32 -7.02
N ALA A 471 -7.98 10.36 -8.34
CA ALA A 471 -7.13 9.54 -9.21
C ALA A 471 -7.26 8.02 -8.93
N SER A 472 -8.47 7.54 -8.71
CA SER A 472 -8.75 6.11 -8.43
C SER A 472 -8.86 5.25 -9.70
N GLY A 473 -9.40 5.84 -10.79
CA GLY A 473 -9.66 5.13 -12.05
C GLY A 473 -8.40 4.53 -12.70
N VAL A 474 -7.26 5.20 -12.56
CA VAL A 474 -5.96 4.75 -13.04
C VAL A 474 -5.43 3.49 -12.33
N ILE A 475 -5.87 3.21 -11.10
CA ILE A 475 -5.58 1.95 -10.40
C ILE A 475 -6.64 0.89 -10.76
N ASP A 476 -7.91 1.29 -10.79
CA ASP A 476 -9.03 0.38 -11.07
C ASP A 476 -8.94 -0.28 -12.45
N VAL A 477 -8.46 0.45 -13.47
CA VAL A 477 -8.30 -0.08 -14.83
C VAL A 477 -7.34 -1.27 -14.89
N LEU A 478 -6.27 -1.28 -14.09
CA LEU A 478 -5.33 -2.40 -14.03
C LEU A 478 -5.97 -3.64 -13.40
N GLY A 479 -6.83 -3.43 -12.39
CA GLY A 479 -7.66 -4.49 -11.83
C GLY A 479 -8.62 -5.08 -12.86
N TYR A 480 -9.23 -4.24 -13.69
CA TYR A 480 -10.09 -4.69 -14.80
C TYR A 480 -9.30 -5.55 -15.80
N LEU A 481 -8.12 -5.10 -16.24
CA LEU A 481 -7.27 -5.84 -17.19
C LEU A 481 -6.84 -7.20 -16.64
N ARG A 482 -6.50 -7.30 -15.34
CA ARG A 482 -6.20 -8.59 -14.68
C ARG A 482 -7.36 -9.57 -14.76
N VAL A 483 -8.59 -9.10 -14.52
CA VAL A 483 -9.79 -9.94 -14.62
C VAL A 483 -10.06 -10.36 -16.06
N GLN A 484 -9.85 -9.47 -17.04
CA GLN A 484 -9.97 -9.83 -18.46
C GLN A 484 -8.93 -10.87 -18.87
N GLN A 485 -7.67 -10.72 -18.46
CA GLN A 485 -6.62 -11.69 -18.74
C GLN A 485 -6.94 -13.07 -18.14
N ASP A 486 -7.39 -13.14 -16.89
CA ASP A 486 -7.77 -14.42 -16.26
C ASP A 486 -8.94 -15.09 -17.00
N THR A 487 -9.87 -14.29 -17.52
CA THR A 487 -10.99 -14.79 -18.33
C THR A 487 -10.48 -15.31 -19.67
N HIS A 488 -9.68 -14.53 -20.41
CA HIS A 488 -9.14 -14.95 -21.71
C HIS A 488 -8.25 -16.18 -21.60
N TYR A 489 -7.43 -16.26 -20.55
CA TYR A 489 -6.55 -17.41 -20.31
C TYR A 489 -7.30 -18.73 -20.12
N GLN A 490 -8.55 -18.68 -19.61
CA GLN A 490 -9.39 -19.88 -19.46
C GLN A 490 -9.91 -20.42 -20.81
N TYR A 491 -10.07 -19.55 -21.82
CA TYR A 491 -10.58 -19.95 -23.14
C TYR A 491 -9.46 -20.15 -24.17
N GLU A 492 -8.46 -19.28 -24.19
CA GLU A 492 -7.32 -19.32 -25.10
C GLU A 492 -5.99 -19.12 -24.32
N PRO A 493 -5.45 -20.18 -23.69
CA PRO A 493 -4.23 -20.09 -22.88
C PRO A 493 -3.00 -19.61 -23.67
N SER A 494 -2.98 -19.83 -24.98
CA SER A 494 -1.90 -19.45 -25.90
C SER A 494 -1.93 -17.98 -26.31
N ARG A 495 -3.07 -17.28 -26.15
CA ARG A 495 -3.23 -15.88 -26.55
C ARG A 495 -3.17 -14.97 -25.33
N GLY A 496 -2.07 -14.23 -25.19
CA GLY A 496 -1.93 -13.18 -24.17
C GLY A 496 -2.74 -11.91 -24.53
N LEU A 497 -3.20 -11.17 -23.52
CA LEU A 497 -3.93 -9.91 -23.69
C LEU A 497 -2.98 -8.78 -24.09
N THR A 498 -3.36 -8.00 -25.10
CA THR A 498 -2.62 -6.78 -25.49
C THR A 498 -3.34 -5.49 -25.06
N ALA A 499 -2.60 -4.54 -24.48
CA ALA A 499 -3.13 -3.26 -24.02
C ALA A 499 -2.25 -2.06 -24.42
N GLY A 500 -2.85 -0.98 -24.92
CA GLY A 500 -2.16 0.28 -25.20
C GLY A 500 -2.71 1.42 -24.36
N PHE A 501 -1.83 2.22 -23.75
CA PHE A 501 -2.19 3.35 -22.89
C PHE A 501 -1.87 4.67 -23.58
N LEU A 502 -2.89 5.29 -24.17
CA LEU A 502 -2.83 6.65 -24.73
C LEU A 502 -3.17 7.66 -23.63
N MET A 503 -2.29 7.73 -22.65
CA MET A 503 -2.41 8.55 -21.44
C MET A 503 -1.09 9.29 -21.26
N PRO A 504 -1.05 10.44 -20.55
CA PRO A 504 0.22 11.05 -20.21
C PRO A 504 1.09 10.06 -19.45
N CYS A 505 2.40 10.11 -19.62
CA CYS A 505 3.31 9.15 -19.04
C CYS A 505 3.12 8.99 -17.52
N HIS A 506 3.42 7.80 -17.01
CA HIS A 506 3.25 7.45 -15.60
C HIS A 506 1.85 7.71 -15.01
N SER A 507 0.80 7.70 -15.84
CA SER A 507 -0.58 7.81 -15.35
C SER A 507 -1.06 6.58 -14.60
N THR A 508 -0.49 5.42 -14.89
CA THR A 508 -0.84 4.15 -14.23
C THR A 508 0.44 3.47 -13.72
N PRO A 509 0.37 2.69 -12.63
CA PRO A 509 1.41 1.73 -12.32
C PRO A 509 1.58 0.70 -13.44
N TRP A 510 2.69 -0.04 -13.44
CA TRP A 510 2.98 -1.01 -14.49
C TRP A 510 2.91 -2.45 -13.98
N ARG A 511 4.03 -3.17 -13.98
CA ARG A 511 4.06 -4.60 -13.70
C ARG A 511 3.71 -4.94 -12.26
N SER A 512 4.01 -4.03 -11.35
CA SER A 512 3.61 -4.10 -9.94
C SER A 512 2.10 -4.22 -9.72
N HIS A 513 1.25 -3.87 -10.71
CA HIS A 513 -0.21 -3.91 -10.62
C HIS A 513 -0.90 -4.71 -11.73
N LEU A 514 -0.25 -4.93 -12.88
CA LEU A 514 -0.74 -5.84 -13.92
C LEU A 514 -0.53 -7.32 -13.55
N VAL A 515 0.54 -7.65 -12.82
CA VAL A 515 0.79 -8.96 -12.18
C VAL A 515 0.42 -10.18 -13.07
N SER A 516 0.88 -10.19 -14.32
CA SER A 516 0.75 -11.36 -15.21
C SER A 516 1.76 -11.28 -16.35
N PRO A 517 2.54 -12.34 -16.65
CA PRO A 517 3.47 -12.33 -17.77
C PRO A 517 2.77 -12.26 -19.14
N HIS A 518 1.53 -12.77 -19.22
CA HIS A 518 0.76 -12.87 -20.46
C HIS A 518 0.11 -11.55 -20.92
N ILE A 519 0.09 -10.53 -20.06
CA ILE A 519 -0.37 -9.19 -20.47
C ILE A 519 0.81 -8.49 -21.14
N ARG A 520 0.68 -8.18 -22.42
CA ARG A 520 1.62 -7.34 -23.16
C ARG A 520 1.05 -5.93 -23.27
N ALA A 521 1.72 -4.95 -22.68
CA ALA A 521 1.25 -3.58 -22.67
C ALA A 521 2.32 -2.61 -23.18
N TRP A 522 1.89 -1.48 -23.71
CA TRP A 522 2.73 -0.33 -24.05
C TRP A 522 2.04 0.98 -23.65
N ALA A 523 2.83 2.01 -23.36
CA ALA A 523 2.35 3.32 -22.93
C ALA A 523 3.25 4.42 -23.51
N LEU A 524 2.72 5.63 -23.63
CA LEU A 524 3.48 6.80 -24.09
C LEU A 524 4.59 7.14 -23.07
N GLY A 525 5.82 7.29 -23.57
CA GLY A 525 6.99 7.69 -22.81
C GLY A 525 7.07 9.20 -22.58
N CYS A 526 7.89 9.60 -21.61
CA CYS A 526 8.27 11.01 -21.37
C CYS A 526 9.73 11.12 -20.95
N GLU A 527 10.59 10.38 -21.66
CA GLU A 527 12.01 10.30 -21.34
C GLU A 527 12.69 11.66 -21.54
N PRO A 528 13.54 12.14 -20.61
CA PRO A 528 14.19 13.42 -20.81
C PRO A 528 15.29 13.34 -21.89
N PRO A 529 15.66 14.48 -22.49
CA PRO A 529 16.68 14.55 -23.54
C PRO A 529 18.10 14.46 -22.96
N VAL A 530 18.47 13.32 -22.37
CA VAL A 530 19.73 13.20 -21.61
C VAL A 530 20.97 13.39 -22.49
N ASN A 531 20.92 12.91 -23.74
CA ASN A 531 22.06 12.87 -24.67
C ASN A 531 22.02 13.94 -25.77
N LEU A 532 21.19 14.98 -25.62
CA LEU A 532 21.03 16.04 -26.62
C LEU A 532 21.90 17.27 -26.30
N SER A 533 22.28 18.03 -27.34
CA SER A 533 22.97 19.32 -27.22
C SER A 533 22.08 20.35 -26.51
N PRO A 534 22.62 21.45 -25.95
CA PRO A 534 21.81 22.50 -25.33
C PRO A 534 20.74 23.09 -26.26
N GLU A 535 21.05 23.19 -27.55
CA GLU A 535 20.14 23.70 -28.59
C GLU A 535 19.01 22.70 -28.86
N GLU A 536 19.34 21.41 -29.00
CA GLU A 536 18.38 20.34 -29.17
C GLU A 536 17.49 20.14 -27.94
N LYS A 537 18.04 20.32 -26.73
CA LYS A 537 17.28 20.28 -25.47
C LYS A 537 16.23 21.38 -25.40
N ALA A 538 16.46 22.53 -26.04
CA ALA A 538 15.52 23.64 -26.03
C ALA A 538 14.29 23.39 -26.92
N THR A 539 14.42 22.55 -27.96
CA THR A 539 13.35 22.20 -28.90
C THR A 539 12.77 20.80 -28.67
N TYR A 540 13.31 20.05 -27.71
CA TYR A 540 12.87 18.70 -27.40
C TYR A 540 11.41 18.65 -26.92
N VAL A 541 10.63 17.75 -27.52
CA VAL A 541 9.27 17.42 -27.11
C VAL A 541 9.20 15.91 -26.92
N ASP A 542 8.75 15.47 -25.74
CA ASP A 542 8.64 14.05 -25.45
C ASP A 542 7.48 13.35 -26.19
N GLU A 543 7.49 12.02 -26.23
CA GLU A 543 6.51 11.22 -26.98
C GLU A 543 5.07 11.49 -26.54
N ALA A 544 4.81 11.60 -25.23
CA ALA A 544 3.49 11.91 -24.73
C ALA A 544 3.05 13.31 -25.18
N ASP A 545 3.93 14.31 -25.10
CA ASP A 545 3.63 15.66 -25.57
C ASP A 545 3.44 15.72 -27.09
N GLN A 546 4.22 14.99 -27.89
CA GLN A 546 4.01 14.87 -29.34
C GLN A 546 2.60 14.34 -29.64
N PHE A 547 2.17 13.29 -28.95
CA PHE A 547 0.83 12.73 -29.09
C PHE A 547 -0.26 13.73 -28.69
N TYR A 548 -0.13 14.41 -27.55
CA TYR A 548 -1.15 15.35 -27.09
C TYR A 548 -1.20 16.66 -27.90
N ASN A 549 -0.11 17.04 -28.56
CA ASN A 549 -0.07 18.18 -29.48
C ASN A 549 -0.82 17.90 -30.79
N ASN A 550 -0.64 16.71 -31.39
CA ASN A 550 -1.36 16.31 -32.59
C ASN A 550 -1.65 14.79 -32.61
N PRO A 551 -2.76 14.33 -31.99
CA PRO A 551 -3.07 12.91 -31.88
C PRO A 551 -3.24 12.21 -33.24
N SER A 552 -3.88 12.86 -34.22
CA SER A 552 -4.18 12.27 -35.51
C SER A 552 -2.92 11.99 -36.31
N GLU A 553 -2.01 12.97 -36.35
CA GLU A 553 -0.70 12.84 -37.01
C GLU A 553 0.15 11.77 -36.30
N PHE A 554 0.22 11.82 -34.97
CA PHE A 554 0.99 10.85 -34.19
C PHE A 554 0.54 9.41 -34.48
N LEU A 555 -0.77 9.15 -34.44
CA LEU A 555 -1.32 7.81 -34.70
C LEU A 555 -1.02 7.34 -36.13
N SER A 556 -1.07 8.23 -37.13
CA SER A 556 -0.75 7.86 -38.52
C SER A 556 0.71 7.45 -38.73
N GLN A 557 1.62 8.12 -38.01
CA GLN A 557 3.07 7.90 -38.11
C GLN A 557 3.51 6.69 -37.28
N HIS A 558 2.96 6.53 -36.06
CA HIS A 558 3.46 5.59 -35.06
C HIS A 558 2.63 4.31 -34.92
N MET A 559 1.41 4.24 -35.45
CA MET A 559 0.59 3.02 -35.43
C MET A 559 0.60 2.29 -36.77
N ALA A 560 0.51 0.96 -36.73
CA ALA A 560 0.33 0.14 -37.92
C ALA A 560 -0.96 0.52 -38.67
N SER A 561 -1.01 0.36 -39.99
CA SER A 561 -2.22 0.65 -40.78
C SER A 561 -3.37 -0.28 -40.38
N THR A 562 -4.56 0.26 -40.13
CA THR A 562 -5.77 -0.50 -39.76
C THR A 562 -6.38 -1.33 -40.90
N GLY A 563 -5.81 -1.26 -42.11
CA GLY A 563 -6.30 -1.95 -43.31
C GLY A 563 -5.86 -3.41 -43.43
N ILE A 564 -6.73 -4.23 -44.06
CA ILE A 564 -6.47 -5.62 -44.51
C ILE A 564 -5.35 -5.70 -45.58
N ILE A 565 -4.85 -4.57 -46.07
CA ILE A 565 -3.92 -4.48 -47.20
C ILE A 565 -2.57 -3.95 -46.70
N SER A 566 -1.71 -4.85 -46.23
CA SER A 566 -0.26 -4.62 -46.19
C SER A 566 0.47 -5.96 -46.07
N LYS A 567 0.44 -6.75 -47.13
CA LYS A 567 1.34 -7.91 -47.30
C LYS A 567 2.48 -7.63 -48.30
N HIS A 568 2.60 -6.43 -48.86
CA HIS A 568 3.50 -6.20 -49.99
C HIS A 568 4.46 -4.99 -49.90
N PHE A 569 4.50 -4.23 -48.81
CA PHE A 569 5.53 -3.18 -48.66
C PHE A 569 6.09 -3.16 -47.24
N SER A 570 6.93 -4.14 -46.93
CA SER A 570 7.85 -4.07 -45.80
C SER A 570 9.09 -3.28 -46.22
N SER A 571 8.97 -1.95 -46.29
CA SER A 571 10.14 -1.09 -46.24
C SER A 571 10.57 -0.97 -44.79
N ALA A 572 11.77 -1.47 -44.50
CA ALA A 572 12.43 -1.32 -43.21
C ALA A 572 12.57 0.16 -42.83
N SER A 573 12.34 0.47 -41.54
CA SER A 573 12.94 1.58 -40.75
C SER A 573 12.04 2.51 -39.92
N THR A 574 10.90 2.09 -39.36
CA THR A 574 10.33 2.72 -38.15
C THR A 574 9.46 1.73 -37.36
N HIS A 575 9.73 1.56 -36.05
CA HIS A 575 8.99 0.66 -35.16
C HIS A 575 7.56 1.19 -34.91
N LYS A 576 6.61 0.87 -35.80
CA LYS A 576 5.19 1.16 -35.58
C LYS A 576 4.60 0.21 -34.54
N HIS A 577 3.73 0.72 -33.67
CA HIS A 577 2.97 -0.07 -32.71
C HIS A 577 1.79 -0.80 -33.37
N ASP A 578 1.62 -2.07 -33.02
CA ASP A 578 0.42 -2.82 -33.38
C ASP A 578 -0.80 -2.35 -32.58
N TRP A 579 -1.98 -2.43 -33.20
CA TRP A 579 -3.25 -2.11 -32.55
C TRP A 579 -3.61 -3.15 -31.47
N PRO A 580 -3.71 -2.75 -30.19
CA PRO A 580 -3.91 -3.68 -29.05
C PRO A 580 -5.36 -4.19 -28.94
N ASP A 581 -5.62 -5.26 -28.19
CA ASP A 581 -6.98 -5.71 -27.93
C ASP A 581 -7.78 -4.69 -27.10
N TYR A 582 -7.07 -3.96 -26.21
CA TYR A 582 -7.60 -2.92 -25.33
C TYR A 582 -6.84 -1.59 -25.49
N LEU A 583 -7.57 -0.49 -25.65
CA LEU A 583 -7.04 0.87 -25.69
C LEU A 583 -7.56 1.65 -24.48
N ILE A 584 -6.66 2.26 -23.71
CA ILE A 584 -6.96 2.96 -22.47
C ILE A 584 -6.57 4.42 -22.60
N PHE A 585 -7.48 5.35 -22.24
CA PHE A 585 -7.25 6.79 -22.30
C PHE A 585 -8.21 7.55 -21.37
N PHE A 586 -7.93 8.84 -21.13
CA PHE A 586 -8.82 9.73 -20.36
C PHE A 586 -9.97 10.27 -21.21
N SER A 587 -11.16 10.44 -20.63
CA SER A 587 -12.37 10.80 -21.37
C SER A 587 -12.29 12.12 -22.11
N HIS A 588 -11.39 13.03 -21.72
CA HIS A 588 -11.12 14.25 -22.47
C HIS A 588 -10.71 13.98 -23.93
N LEU A 589 -9.99 12.88 -24.18
CA LEU A 589 -9.49 12.49 -25.50
C LEU A 589 -10.53 11.71 -26.34
N GLU A 590 -11.68 11.37 -25.75
CA GLU A 590 -12.73 10.57 -26.39
C GLU A 590 -13.26 11.18 -27.71
N PRO A 591 -13.51 12.50 -27.83
CA PRO A 591 -13.98 13.10 -29.08
C PRO A 591 -12.98 12.91 -30.24
N THR A 592 -11.70 13.14 -29.99
CA THR A 592 -10.63 13.01 -30.98
C THR A 592 -10.48 11.56 -31.45
N LEU A 593 -10.39 10.61 -30.51
CA LEU A 593 -10.26 9.19 -30.87
C LEU A 593 -11.50 8.62 -31.55
N LYS A 594 -12.70 9.19 -31.32
CA LYS A 594 -13.91 8.79 -32.05
C LYS A 594 -13.81 9.15 -33.52
N GLN A 595 -13.21 10.29 -33.84
CA GLN A 595 -12.99 10.74 -35.20
C GLN A 595 -11.91 9.91 -35.90
N ASP A 596 -10.76 9.71 -35.24
CA ASP A 596 -9.57 9.13 -35.87
C ASP A 596 -9.54 7.60 -35.88
N VAL A 597 -9.97 6.99 -34.77
CA VAL A 597 -9.84 5.54 -34.56
C VAL A 597 -11.17 4.84 -34.77
N ARG A 598 -12.26 5.32 -34.16
CA ARG A 598 -13.53 4.57 -34.16
C ARG A 598 -14.22 4.53 -35.53
N SER A 599 -14.06 5.56 -36.35
CA SER A 599 -14.60 5.60 -37.72
C SER A 599 -13.98 4.54 -38.64
N SER A 600 -12.75 4.12 -38.33
CA SER A 600 -11.92 3.26 -39.17
C SER A 600 -11.60 1.89 -38.55
N SER A 601 -12.13 1.57 -37.36
CA SER A 601 -11.75 0.37 -36.60
C SER A 601 -12.91 -0.33 -35.87
N SER A 602 -12.64 -1.54 -35.37
CA SER A 602 -13.59 -2.37 -34.60
C SER A 602 -13.67 -2.02 -33.10
N TYR A 603 -13.08 -0.91 -32.66
CA TYR A 603 -13.07 -0.54 -31.24
C TYR A 603 -14.40 0.06 -30.79
N ALA A 604 -14.86 -0.37 -29.62
CA ALA A 604 -15.93 0.31 -28.90
C ALA A 604 -15.72 0.25 -27.39
N GLU A 605 -16.43 1.12 -26.67
CA GLU A 605 -16.35 1.19 -25.21
C GLU A 605 -16.76 -0.14 -24.57
N CYS A 606 -15.92 -0.62 -23.67
CA CYS A 606 -16.09 -1.89 -22.95
C CYS A 606 -16.00 -1.73 -21.43
N TYR A 607 -15.38 -0.64 -20.97
CA TYR A 607 -15.28 -0.30 -19.56
C TYR A 607 -15.05 1.20 -19.39
N ARG A 608 -15.58 1.77 -18.31
CA ARG A 608 -15.40 3.16 -17.90
C ARG A 608 -15.38 3.20 -16.38
N THR A 609 -14.41 3.92 -15.81
CA THR A 609 -14.31 4.11 -14.36
C THR A 609 -14.01 5.56 -14.02
N PHE A 610 -14.53 6.01 -12.89
CA PHE A 610 -14.30 7.37 -12.39
C PHE A 610 -12.82 7.53 -12.03
N ASN A 611 -12.20 8.63 -12.48
CA ASN A 611 -10.83 8.95 -12.10
C ASN A 611 -10.77 9.97 -10.96
N THR A 612 -11.24 11.18 -11.23
CA THR A 612 -11.14 12.32 -10.32
C THR A 612 -12.16 13.40 -10.67
N ALA A 613 -12.58 14.17 -9.67
CA ALA A 613 -13.45 15.33 -9.88
C ALA A 613 -12.69 16.51 -10.49
N TRP A 614 -11.40 16.63 -10.19
CA TRP A 614 -10.52 17.68 -10.73
C TRP A 614 -9.08 17.16 -10.82
N HIS A 615 -8.30 17.74 -11.73
CA HIS A 615 -6.88 17.47 -11.91
C HIS A 615 -6.23 18.78 -12.37
N ASP A 616 -5.01 19.05 -11.91
CA ASP A 616 -4.18 20.18 -12.35
C ASP A 616 -3.76 20.04 -13.83
N ASP A 617 -3.27 18.86 -14.24
CA ASP A 617 -3.07 18.51 -15.65
C ASP A 617 -4.41 18.31 -16.39
N ALA A 618 -4.68 19.18 -17.36
CA ALA A 618 -5.89 19.12 -18.18
C ALA A 618 -6.03 17.80 -18.97
N ARG A 619 -4.91 17.17 -19.34
CA ARG A 619 -4.86 15.91 -20.09
C ARG A 619 -5.35 14.71 -19.27
N ARG A 620 -5.34 14.82 -17.94
CA ARG A 620 -5.76 13.78 -16.98
C ARG A 620 -7.19 13.97 -16.45
N LYS A 621 -7.94 14.91 -17.03
CA LYS A 621 -9.32 15.22 -16.62
C LYS A 621 -10.32 14.18 -17.14
N GLY A 622 -11.32 13.92 -16.30
CA GLY A 622 -12.44 13.04 -16.62
C GLY A 622 -12.18 11.57 -16.30
N ASP A 623 -13.07 10.70 -16.75
CA ASP A 623 -13.05 9.27 -16.46
C ASP A 623 -11.93 8.54 -17.22
N VAL A 624 -11.49 7.39 -16.71
CA VAL A 624 -10.67 6.46 -17.51
C VAL A 624 -11.60 5.59 -18.34
N ILE A 625 -11.38 5.58 -19.66
CA ILE A 625 -12.15 4.82 -20.63
C ILE A 625 -11.29 3.69 -21.18
N VAL A 626 -11.90 2.53 -21.36
CA VAL A 626 -11.31 1.40 -22.08
C VAL A 626 -12.17 1.07 -23.29
N TRP A 627 -11.55 1.09 -24.46
CA TRP A 627 -12.10 0.55 -25.69
C TRP A 627 -11.50 -0.83 -25.95
N CYS A 628 -12.29 -1.80 -26.40
CA CYS A 628 -11.80 -3.11 -26.81
C CYS A 628 -12.30 -3.49 -28.20
N ARG A 629 -11.69 -4.50 -28.81
CA ARG A 629 -12.10 -5.04 -30.13
C ARG A 629 -13.12 -6.17 -30.05
N ASP A 630 -13.26 -6.84 -28.90
CA ASP A 630 -14.17 -7.98 -28.74
C ASP A 630 -15.65 -7.54 -28.75
N PRO A 631 -16.45 -7.92 -29.77
CA PRO A 631 -17.85 -7.51 -29.90
C PRO A 631 -18.74 -8.07 -28.79
N LYS A 632 -18.39 -9.22 -28.19
CA LYS A 632 -19.14 -9.82 -27.09
C LYS A 632 -19.02 -8.94 -25.86
N ILE A 633 -17.80 -8.55 -25.49
CA ILE A 633 -17.53 -7.67 -24.34
C ILE A 633 -18.21 -6.30 -24.57
N GLN A 634 -18.12 -5.74 -25.78
CA GLN A 634 -18.79 -4.49 -26.13
C GLN A 634 -20.32 -4.57 -25.97
N SER A 635 -20.95 -5.67 -26.42
CA SER A 635 -22.41 -5.84 -26.33
C SER A 635 -22.88 -6.03 -24.87
N ASP A 636 -22.12 -6.77 -24.07
CA ASP A 636 -22.36 -6.96 -22.65
C ASP A 636 -22.24 -5.63 -21.89
N TRP A 637 -21.23 -4.83 -22.21
CA TRP A 637 -21.06 -3.49 -21.66
C TRP A 637 -22.24 -2.57 -21.99
N ARG A 638 -22.61 -2.44 -23.27
CA ARG A 638 -23.76 -1.62 -23.71
C ARG A 638 -25.05 -2.03 -23.01
N THR A 639 -25.34 -3.33 -22.95
CA THR A 639 -26.50 -3.87 -22.24
C THR A 639 -26.47 -3.52 -20.75
N SER A 640 -25.30 -3.56 -20.11
CA SER A 640 -25.14 -3.19 -18.71
C SER A 640 -25.40 -1.70 -18.46
N GLN A 641 -25.00 -0.81 -19.38
CA GLN A 641 -25.20 0.63 -19.27
C GLN A 641 -26.67 1.01 -19.45
N ILE A 642 -27.34 0.44 -20.45
CA ILE A 642 -28.80 0.62 -20.65
C ILE A 642 -29.56 0.20 -19.38
N ARG A 643 -29.19 -0.92 -18.75
CA ARG A 643 -29.79 -1.36 -17.49
C ARG A 643 -29.54 -0.42 -16.32
N LYS A 644 -28.43 0.32 -16.30
CA LYS A 644 -28.14 1.29 -15.23
C LYS A 644 -29.04 2.53 -15.37
N THR A 645 -29.22 3.01 -16.60
CA THR A 645 -30.03 4.20 -16.92
C THR A 645 -31.54 3.95 -16.95
N MET A 646 -31.99 2.69 -17.04
CA MET A 646 -33.40 2.33 -16.97
C MET A 646 -34.09 2.80 -15.68
N PRO A 647 -35.34 3.32 -15.75
CA PRO A 647 -36.15 3.69 -14.59
C PRO A 647 -36.36 2.51 -13.65
N LYS A 648 -36.52 2.77 -12.34
CA LYS A 648 -36.72 1.69 -11.34
C LYS A 648 -37.97 0.83 -11.60
N SER A 649 -38.99 1.38 -12.28
CA SER A 649 -40.23 0.68 -12.66
C SER A 649 -40.03 -0.39 -13.72
N GLU A 650 -39.02 -0.25 -14.57
CA GLU A 650 -38.74 -1.17 -15.69
C GLU A 650 -37.60 -2.15 -15.39
N LYS A 651 -36.99 -2.06 -14.20
CA LYS A 651 -35.92 -2.99 -13.81
C LYS A 651 -36.51 -4.39 -13.55
N PRO A 652 -36.02 -5.44 -14.23
CA PRO A 652 -36.53 -6.79 -14.03
C PRO A 652 -36.36 -7.22 -12.57
N SER A 653 -37.35 -7.95 -12.05
CA SER A 653 -37.40 -8.38 -10.66
C SER A 653 -36.14 -9.17 -10.26
N SER A 654 -35.74 -9.09 -8.98
CA SER A 654 -34.52 -9.76 -8.48
C SER A 654 -34.48 -11.29 -8.66
N GLN A 655 -35.64 -11.90 -8.96
CA GLN A 655 -35.80 -13.31 -9.32
C GLN A 655 -35.53 -13.54 -10.81
N GLN A 656 -36.12 -12.73 -11.69
CA GLN A 656 -35.83 -12.76 -13.12
C GLN A 656 -34.35 -12.49 -13.42
N GLN A 657 -33.71 -11.59 -12.67
CA GLN A 657 -32.26 -11.35 -12.81
C GLN A 657 -31.42 -12.58 -12.50
N LYS A 658 -31.79 -13.37 -11.48
CA LYS A 658 -31.07 -14.62 -11.15
C LYS A 658 -31.30 -15.70 -12.19
N GLN A 659 -32.52 -15.81 -12.70
CA GLN A 659 -32.84 -16.76 -13.78
C GLN A 659 -32.09 -16.40 -15.05
N GLN A 660 -32.07 -15.13 -15.46
CA GLN A 660 -31.28 -14.70 -16.63
C GLN A 660 -29.78 -14.92 -16.45
N GLN A 661 -29.26 -14.74 -15.24
CA GLN A 661 -27.85 -14.98 -14.95
C GLN A 661 -27.49 -16.48 -14.96
N GLN A 662 -28.42 -17.33 -14.50
CA GLN A 662 -28.31 -18.79 -14.64
C GLN A 662 -28.42 -19.23 -16.10
N GLN A 663 -29.34 -18.65 -16.87
CA GLN A 663 -29.51 -18.94 -18.29
C GLN A 663 -28.21 -18.63 -19.06
N ARG A 664 -27.64 -17.44 -18.87
CA ARG A 664 -26.37 -17.04 -19.49
C ARG A 664 -25.19 -17.92 -19.07
N SER A 665 -25.16 -18.40 -17.82
CA SER A 665 -24.12 -19.35 -17.41
C SER A 665 -24.29 -20.71 -18.09
N PHE A 666 -25.53 -21.11 -18.37
CA PHE A 666 -25.84 -22.33 -19.10
C PHE A 666 -25.49 -22.19 -20.58
N ASP A 667 -25.84 -21.06 -21.21
CA ASP A 667 -25.49 -20.77 -22.60
C ASP A 667 -23.97 -20.74 -22.80
N ARG A 668 -23.19 -20.24 -21.83
CA ARG A 668 -21.71 -20.35 -21.87
C ARG A 668 -21.20 -21.78 -21.87
N ILE A 669 -21.83 -22.66 -21.09
CA ILE A 669 -21.43 -24.07 -21.03
C ILE A 669 -21.75 -24.73 -22.37
N ILE A 670 -22.91 -24.42 -22.96
CA ILE A 670 -23.30 -24.93 -24.28
C ILE A 670 -22.35 -24.43 -25.38
N ASP A 671 -21.97 -23.14 -25.38
CA ASP A 671 -21.02 -22.56 -26.34
C ASP A 671 -19.64 -23.25 -26.27
N VAL A 672 -19.17 -23.56 -25.06
CA VAL A 672 -17.88 -24.26 -24.85
C VAL A 672 -17.98 -25.69 -25.38
N LEU A 673 -19.06 -26.41 -25.05
CA LEU A 673 -19.27 -27.77 -25.51
C LEU A 673 -19.44 -27.85 -27.04
N ALA A 674 -20.13 -26.89 -27.65
CA ALA A 674 -20.28 -26.83 -29.10
C ALA A 674 -18.93 -26.62 -29.81
N ARG A 675 -18.06 -25.76 -29.27
CA ARG A 675 -16.73 -25.50 -29.83
C ARG A 675 -15.74 -26.65 -29.60
N GLU A 676 -15.87 -27.38 -28.48
CA GLU A 676 -15.14 -28.64 -28.27
C GLU A 676 -15.59 -29.71 -29.29
N GLN A 677 -16.86 -29.71 -29.68
CA GLN A 677 -17.39 -30.64 -30.68
C GLN A 677 -16.92 -30.29 -32.10
N ASP A 678 -16.83 -29.00 -32.44
CA ASP A 678 -16.31 -28.53 -33.74
C ASP A 678 -14.80 -28.76 -33.89
N SER A 679 -14.04 -28.74 -32.80
CA SER A 679 -12.59 -29.04 -32.80
C SER A 679 -12.28 -30.54 -32.92
N VAL A 680 -13.26 -31.41 -32.68
CA VAL A 680 -13.16 -32.87 -32.91
C VAL A 680 -13.61 -33.25 -34.33
N ALA A 681 -14.24 -32.35 -35.08
CA ALA A 681 -14.88 -32.63 -36.37
C ALA A 681 -14.06 -32.18 -37.62
N GLN A 682 -12.73 -32.16 -37.56
CA GLN A 682 -11.89 -32.05 -38.77
C GLN A 682 -11.37 -33.44 -39.21
N PRO A 683 -11.73 -33.93 -40.42
CA PRO A 683 -11.17 -35.17 -40.95
C PRO A 683 -9.80 -34.90 -41.58
N GLN A 684 -8.74 -35.53 -41.06
CA GLN A 684 -7.46 -35.65 -41.77
C GLN A 684 -7.54 -36.77 -42.82
N SER A 685 -7.20 -36.41 -44.05
CA SER A 685 -7.11 -37.27 -45.23
C SER A 685 -5.84 -38.13 -45.26
N ASP A 686 -6.02 -39.38 -45.68
CA ASP A 686 -5.11 -40.31 -46.38
C ASP A 686 -3.75 -40.69 -45.75
N SER A 687 -3.54 -41.97 -45.40
CA SER A 687 -3.25 -43.06 -46.37
C SER A 687 -2.72 -44.35 -45.69
N SER A 688 -3.31 -45.47 -46.13
CA SER A 688 -2.77 -46.84 -46.35
C SER A 688 -1.70 -47.47 -45.42
N TRP A 689 -2.05 -48.56 -44.73
CA TRP A 689 -1.71 -49.96 -45.09
C TRP A 689 -2.20 -50.97 -44.03
N VAL A 690 -2.47 -52.20 -44.48
CA VAL A 690 -3.28 -53.25 -43.83
C VAL A 690 -2.37 -54.43 -43.34
N PRO A 691 -2.87 -55.59 -42.83
CA PRO A 691 -2.69 -56.03 -41.43
C PRO A 691 -2.05 -57.42 -41.29
N TRP A 692 -1.40 -57.73 -40.17
CA TRP A 692 -0.83 -59.08 -39.97
C TRP A 692 -1.33 -59.66 -38.62
N TRP A 693 -2.35 -60.54 -38.72
CA TRP A 693 -2.78 -61.68 -37.85
C TRP A 693 -3.35 -61.38 -36.44
N SER A 694 -4.61 -61.66 -36.08
CA SER A 694 -5.24 -62.98 -35.74
C SER A 694 -4.36 -63.86 -34.84
N SER A 695 -4.77 -64.46 -33.73
CA SER A 695 -6.07 -64.74 -33.11
C SER A 695 -5.79 -65.53 -31.81
N SER A 696 -6.88 -65.91 -31.11
CA SER A 696 -6.99 -66.90 -30.03
C SER A 696 -6.73 -66.34 -28.62
N SER A 697 -7.76 -66.05 -27.81
CA SER A 697 -8.82 -66.89 -27.23
C SER A 697 -8.33 -67.81 -26.11
N SER A 698 -8.62 -67.43 -24.87
CA SER A 698 -9.25 -68.34 -23.89
C SER A 698 -9.69 -67.54 -22.64
N SER A 699 -11.00 -67.50 -22.46
CA SER A 699 -11.70 -67.43 -21.17
C SER A 699 -12.31 -68.84 -20.95
N PRO A 700 -12.97 -69.16 -19.83
CA PRO A 700 -13.20 -68.38 -18.60
C PRO A 700 -12.91 -69.20 -17.31
N GLU A 701 -12.86 -68.55 -16.15
CA GLU A 701 -13.43 -69.19 -14.95
C GLU A 701 -13.81 -68.15 -13.87
N THR A 702 -14.75 -68.58 -13.05
CA THR A 702 -15.88 -67.80 -12.55
C THR A 702 -15.79 -67.39 -11.09
N LYS A 703 -16.40 -66.22 -10.80
CA LYS A 703 -17.21 -65.88 -9.61
C LYS A 703 -16.57 -66.01 -8.21
N LYS A 704 -16.47 -64.87 -7.52
CA LYS A 704 -17.37 -64.57 -6.37
C LYS A 704 -17.25 -63.11 -5.93
N THR A 705 -18.38 -62.44 -5.95
CA THR A 705 -18.68 -61.18 -5.26
C THR A 705 -18.98 -61.46 -3.79
N GLN A 706 -18.42 -60.66 -2.89
CA GLN A 706 -19.04 -60.29 -1.62
C GLN A 706 -18.37 -58.98 -1.11
N ASP A 707 -19.15 -57.90 -1.17
CA ASP A 707 -19.44 -56.90 -0.12
C ASP A 707 -18.58 -56.89 1.17
N ILE A 708 -18.42 -55.83 1.96
CA ILE A 708 -18.71 -54.38 1.99
C ILE A 708 -17.92 -53.87 3.21
N PHE A 709 -17.36 -52.66 3.16
CA PHE A 709 -16.99 -51.78 4.30
C PHE A 709 -16.90 -52.34 5.73
N SER A 710 -15.68 -52.31 6.30
CA SER A 710 -15.52 -52.00 7.72
C SER A 710 -14.21 -51.22 8.00
N SER A 711 -14.37 -50.17 8.83
CA SER A 711 -13.38 -49.58 9.74
C SER A 711 -12.07 -48.98 9.23
N PHE A 712 -12.07 -47.64 9.23
CA PHE A 712 -10.96 -46.78 9.65
C PHE A 712 -10.38 -47.20 11.02
N GLN A 713 -9.05 -47.17 11.16
CA GLN A 713 -8.31 -46.38 12.16
C GLN A 713 -6.84 -46.83 12.19
N THR A 714 -5.90 -45.91 11.94
CA THR A 714 -4.71 -45.74 12.79
C THR A 714 -4.05 -44.40 12.48
N SER A 715 -3.81 -43.64 13.55
CA SER A 715 -3.08 -42.38 13.59
C SER A 715 -1.60 -42.64 13.86
N PHE A 716 -0.70 -41.83 13.32
CA PHE A 716 0.66 -41.69 13.84
C PHE A 716 1.06 -40.22 13.91
N SER A 717 1.65 -39.88 15.06
CA SER A 717 1.98 -38.57 15.61
C SER A 717 3.48 -38.26 15.48
N LEU A 718 3.84 -36.97 15.54
CA LEU A 718 5.21 -36.49 15.74
C LEU A 718 5.24 -35.41 16.86
N PRO A 719 6.38 -35.25 17.57
CA PRO A 719 6.40 -34.85 18.96
C PRO A 719 6.60 -33.34 19.20
N SER A 720 6.16 -32.89 20.39
CA SER A 720 6.26 -31.54 20.92
C SER A 720 7.52 -31.34 21.77
N LEU A 721 8.14 -30.16 21.63
CA LEU A 721 9.14 -29.60 22.55
C LEU A 721 8.46 -28.87 23.70
N SER A 722 8.81 -29.24 24.92
CA SER A 722 8.35 -28.67 26.20
C SER A 722 9.27 -27.56 26.70
N SER A 723 8.71 -26.53 27.36
CA SER A 723 9.03 -26.06 28.73
C SER A 723 8.29 -24.73 29.03
N PRO A 724 8.24 -24.19 30.28
CA PRO A 724 7.00 -24.17 31.04
C PRO A 724 6.58 -22.76 31.50
N PHE A 725 5.28 -22.48 31.57
CA PHE A 725 4.79 -21.42 32.46
C PHE A 725 3.53 -21.85 33.22
N SER A 726 3.65 -21.68 34.52
CA SER A 726 2.73 -22.02 35.59
C SER A 726 1.42 -21.24 35.51
N SER A 727 0.34 -21.98 35.79
CA SER A 727 -1.01 -21.54 36.11
C SER A 727 -1.07 -20.40 37.15
N TRP A 728 -2.05 -19.50 36.99
CA TRP A 728 -2.87 -19.02 38.11
C TRP A 728 -4.31 -18.75 37.66
N SER A 729 -5.20 -19.08 38.58
CA SER A 729 -6.64 -19.34 38.48
C SER A 729 -7.52 -18.10 38.31
N LEU A 730 -8.67 -18.26 37.65
CA LEU A 730 -9.85 -17.43 37.90
C LEU A 730 -11.11 -18.30 37.94
N SER A 731 -11.68 -18.40 39.13
CA SER A 731 -12.93 -19.08 39.45
C SER A 731 -14.15 -18.25 39.03
N LYS A 732 -15.08 -18.94 38.36
CA LYS A 732 -16.56 -18.84 38.42
C LYS A 732 -17.22 -17.45 38.57
N ARG A 733 -17.98 -17.08 37.53
CA ARG A 733 -19.36 -16.59 37.70
C ARG A 733 -20.29 -17.10 36.58
N ARG A 734 -21.38 -17.74 37.02
CA ARG A 734 -22.58 -18.25 36.30
C ARG A 734 -23.07 -17.26 35.23
N SER A 735 -23.20 -17.66 33.96
CA SER A 735 -24.32 -18.38 33.30
C SER A 735 -25.65 -17.62 33.25
N GLN A 736 -25.92 -16.97 32.11
CA GLN A 736 -27.27 -16.81 31.57
C GLN A 736 -27.25 -17.25 30.10
N GLN A 737 -28.03 -18.29 29.84
CA GLN A 737 -28.15 -19.02 28.59
C GLN A 737 -29.24 -18.34 27.76
N TRP A 738 -28.92 -17.89 26.54
CA TRP A 738 -29.91 -17.41 25.56
C TRP A 738 -30.02 -18.45 24.44
N ASN A 739 -31.16 -19.13 24.36
CA ASN A 739 -31.45 -20.14 23.33
C ASN A 739 -32.07 -19.49 22.09
N TRP A 740 -31.63 -19.93 20.90
CA TRP A 740 -32.21 -19.57 19.61
C TRP A 740 -33.25 -20.61 19.14
N PRO A 741 -34.33 -20.22 18.45
CA PRO A 741 -35.46 -21.10 18.16
C PRO A 741 -35.39 -21.70 16.76
N TRP A 742 -34.70 -22.83 16.55
CA TRP A 742 -34.98 -23.74 15.43
C TRP A 742 -34.61 -25.19 15.81
N GLN A 743 -35.23 -25.72 16.86
CA GLN A 743 -35.27 -27.16 17.12
C GLN A 743 -36.72 -27.58 17.30
N ARG A 744 -37.37 -27.92 16.17
CA ARG A 744 -38.50 -28.87 16.07
C ARG A 744 -38.98 -28.90 14.62
N ARG A 745 -38.63 -29.96 13.89
CA ARG A 745 -39.59 -30.82 13.19
C ARG A 745 -38.88 -32.10 12.73
N ARG A 746 -39.47 -33.21 13.13
CA ARG A 746 -39.01 -34.59 12.96
C ARG A 746 -39.23 -35.08 11.52
N LYS A 747 -38.51 -36.16 11.23
CA LYS A 747 -38.43 -36.99 10.02
C LYS A 747 -39.80 -37.48 9.50
N ALA A 748 -39.92 -37.62 8.17
CA ALA A 748 -40.87 -38.50 7.47
C ALA A 748 -40.09 -39.35 6.41
N PRO A 749 -40.53 -40.58 6.07
CA PRO A 749 -39.69 -41.60 5.44
C PRO A 749 -39.64 -41.56 3.90
N ILE A 750 -38.59 -42.19 3.37
CA ILE A 750 -38.03 -42.11 2.00
C ILE A 750 -38.89 -42.78 0.88
N PHE A 751 -40.10 -43.26 1.16
CA PHE A 751 -40.88 -44.01 0.16
C PHE A 751 -41.79 -43.16 -0.75
N GLN A 752 -42.10 -41.90 -0.42
CA GLN A 752 -42.94 -41.02 -1.28
C GLN A 752 -42.17 -40.29 -2.39
N LEU A 753 -40.83 -40.42 -2.46
CA LEU A 753 -40.02 -39.71 -3.45
C LEU A 753 -39.94 -40.44 -4.80
N LYS A 754 -40.10 -41.77 -4.83
CA LYS A 754 -40.02 -42.57 -6.06
C LYS A 754 -41.27 -42.41 -6.95
N ASP A 755 -42.46 -42.42 -6.35
CA ASP A 755 -43.72 -42.30 -7.12
C ASP A 755 -43.92 -40.89 -7.70
N ASN A 756 -43.38 -39.88 -7.02
CA ASN A 756 -43.39 -38.50 -7.51
C ASN A 756 -42.41 -38.28 -8.69
N ILE A 757 -41.30 -39.01 -8.75
CA ILE A 757 -40.35 -38.91 -9.87
C ILE A 757 -40.87 -39.65 -11.10
N VAL A 758 -41.51 -40.82 -10.94
CA VAL A 758 -42.11 -41.56 -12.06
C VAL A 758 -43.30 -40.80 -12.65
N SER A 759 -44.18 -40.22 -11.82
CA SER A 759 -45.31 -39.41 -12.31
C SER A 759 -44.88 -38.07 -12.93
N MET A 760 -43.71 -37.52 -12.55
CA MET A 760 -43.14 -36.31 -13.15
C MET A 760 -42.47 -36.62 -14.49
N TYR A 761 -41.80 -37.77 -14.61
CA TYR A 761 -41.20 -38.23 -15.85
C TYR A 761 -42.26 -38.56 -16.92
N GLN A 762 -43.35 -39.25 -16.52
CA GLN A 762 -44.49 -39.55 -17.40
C GLN A 762 -45.23 -38.28 -17.87
N ARG A 763 -45.31 -37.24 -17.02
CA ARG A 763 -45.87 -35.92 -17.40
C ARG A 763 -44.96 -35.14 -18.34
N MET A 764 -43.64 -35.31 -18.25
CA MET A 764 -42.68 -34.68 -19.17
C MET A 764 -42.64 -35.36 -20.55
N THR A 765 -42.77 -36.68 -20.61
CA THR A 765 -42.84 -37.41 -21.89
C THR A 765 -44.16 -37.16 -22.62
N ALA A 766 -45.30 -37.10 -21.91
CA ALA A 766 -46.59 -36.73 -22.50
C ALA A 766 -46.60 -35.30 -23.08
N ARG A 767 -45.93 -34.34 -22.42
CA ARG A 767 -45.79 -32.95 -22.94
C ARG A 767 -44.86 -32.86 -24.15
N ARG A 768 -43.81 -33.71 -24.23
CA ARG A 768 -42.94 -33.81 -25.41
C ARG A 768 -43.64 -34.44 -26.62
N GLN A 769 -44.52 -35.42 -26.39
CA GLN A 769 -45.33 -36.02 -27.46
C GLN A 769 -46.39 -35.03 -27.99
N ALA A 770 -47.02 -34.25 -27.11
CA ALA A 770 -47.96 -33.19 -27.53
C ALA A 770 -47.29 -32.05 -28.33
N THR A 771 -46.04 -31.69 -27.99
CA THR A 771 -45.30 -30.64 -28.72
C THR A 771 -44.71 -31.12 -30.05
N ASN A 772 -44.45 -32.42 -30.22
CA ASN A 772 -44.06 -32.98 -31.50
C ASN A 772 -45.25 -33.18 -32.44
N ALA A 773 -46.42 -33.62 -31.93
CA ALA A 773 -47.65 -33.70 -32.72
C ALA A 773 -48.14 -32.33 -33.24
N GLN A 774 -47.76 -31.24 -32.56
CA GLN A 774 -48.07 -29.87 -32.97
C GLN A 774 -47.07 -29.30 -34.00
N ARG A 775 -45.93 -29.97 -34.20
CA ARG A 775 -44.92 -29.62 -35.23
C ARG A 775 -45.22 -30.28 -36.57
N ASP A 776 -45.80 -31.47 -36.59
CA ASP A 776 -46.18 -32.19 -37.82
C ASP A 776 -47.51 -31.69 -38.43
N LEU A 777 -48.17 -30.72 -37.80
CA LEU A 777 -49.36 -30.01 -38.33
C LEU A 777 -49.00 -28.67 -39.03
N TRP A 778 -47.72 -28.30 -39.05
CA TRP A 778 -47.20 -27.08 -39.69
C TRP A 778 -45.97 -27.34 -40.59
N SER A 779 -45.85 -28.57 -41.07
CA SER A 779 -45.08 -28.99 -42.26
C SER A 779 -46.04 -29.64 -43.23
#